data_AF-A0A3B0WUH4-F1
#
_entry.id   AF-A0A3B0WUH4-F1
#
_cell.length_a   1.000
_cell.length_b   1.000
_cell.length_c   1.000
_cell.angle_alpha   90.00
_cell.angle_beta   90.00
_cell.angle_gamma   90.00
#
_symmetry.space_group_name_H-M   'P 1'
#
loop_
_entity.id
_entity.type
_entity.pdbx_description
1 polymer ?
#
loop_
_entity_poly.entity_id
_entity_poly.type
_entity_poly.pdbx_seq_one_letter_code
_entity_poly.pdbx_strand_id
1 'polypeptide(L)'
;MVKRLIFSVFAVNLLGVSLLYGAVEPDIGFAGPDSSHLSVEKYIERARQLKLAEQVAWLNLLHYKKTGYGGLESQVDDEAFYLAKQGAVDPQAELEASLRRFFSHQPAAHPQCRFPARLHWLNRQLDFQQQLPSVDCNKFNRWKEKYQVKQLTLLFPTMYLDNPASMFGHTFIRFDREDGNQLLSQTLSYAAAHGGSDSVLLYSWKGITGGYAGRFFINPYYETLEEYSDIEQRDIWEYTLNLNAQEIEQLVRHIWELRGMHFEYYFFRENCAYRLLSLLDVAREGIDMSMSSHPLYAIPVDTVRDIERAGLISSRHYRPSANSKIVQMSQQIDRQGRELAFSVANKNAPVESILRLPDQADIMQSQIYRRQKILQLADEILNQKKITGAETDELQLKLLSVRSKLPAATQQQIFNFVADAPESAHSSARLQLSAGERAHQRFYTIGLRPAFHDILDASRGFNNGASISLFDARLRWYKAVEKLELAQLNLFSMRSLVPVASWATPLSRRISFQFKRRDFTPEKRISEIESQLAAGYTTGVRNFLAYAMLTTQFDYATELKNNHALYAGADMGIRWAHSRSGQSLAVSWQTEISYQNLQQLSGEAGDIQKINVGVQLDLMRDHAIRFEYEYIDYAQFDVREGRFSYLVYF
;
A
#
# COMPACT_ATOMS: atom_id res chain seq x y z
N MET A 1 20.07 -36.71 4.25
CA MET A 1 21.01 -37.71 4.79
C MET A 1 20.72 -39.06 4.11
N VAL A 2 21.43 -39.29 3.00
CA VAL A 2 21.92 -40.58 2.47
C VAL A 2 20.96 -41.79 2.33
N LYS A 3 20.63 -42.16 1.08
CA LYS A 3 21.06 -43.46 0.48
C LYS A 3 20.82 -43.48 -1.05
N ARG A 4 21.94 -43.60 -1.78
CA ARG A 4 22.05 -43.91 -3.22
C ARG A 4 22.47 -45.40 -3.39
N LEU A 5 22.49 -45.83 -4.66
CA LEU A 5 23.09 -47.03 -5.30
C LEU A 5 22.12 -48.21 -5.45
N ILE A 6 22.00 -48.81 -6.64
CA ILE A 6 22.93 -49.74 -7.33
C ILE A 6 22.62 -49.68 -8.85
N PHE A 7 23.52 -49.28 -9.78
CA PHE A 7 24.70 -49.92 -10.41
C PHE A 7 24.44 -50.49 -11.83
N SER A 8 25.25 -50.00 -12.76
CA SER A 8 25.42 -50.36 -14.19
C SER A 8 26.17 -51.69 -14.39
N VAL A 9 26.21 -52.25 -15.62
CA VAL A 9 27.42 -52.80 -16.29
C VAL A 9 27.10 -53.50 -17.65
N PHE A 10 27.82 -53.04 -18.70
CA PHE A 10 28.41 -53.69 -19.91
C PHE A 10 27.51 -54.44 -20.94
N ALA A 11 27.53 -54.22 -22.25
CA ALA A 11 28.55 -53.93 -23.30
C ALA A 11 28.96 -55.17 -24.15
N VAL A 12 28.66 -55.07 -25.46
CA VAL A 12 29.41 -55.54 -26.65
C VAL A 12 29.50 -57.06 -26.93
N ASN A 13 28.98 -57.48 -28.10
CA ASN A 13 29.81 -58.06 -29.18
C ASN A 13 29.08 -58.32 -30.52
N LEU A 14 29.89 -58.22 -31.57
CA LEU A 14 29.65 -58.26 -33.02
C LEU A 14 29.42 -59.67 -33.62
N LEU A 15 29.09 -59.67 -34.93
CA LEU A 15 29.09 -60.72 -35.98
C LEU A 15 27.67 -61.17 -36.36
N GLY A 16 27.17 -61.10 -37.60
CA GLY A 16 27.80 -60.99 -38.91
C GLY A 16 27.32 -62.14 -39.78
N VAL A 17 26.25 -61.96 -40.58
CA VAL A 17 25.85 -62.86 -41.68
C VAL A 17 25.20 -62.03 -42.79
N SER A 18 25.63 -62.32 -44.02
CA SER A 18 25.39 -61.58 -45.27
C SER A 18 24.27 -62.22 -46.13
N LEU A 19 23.86 -61.46 -47.18
CA LEU A 19 23.17 -61.82 -48.45
C LEU A 19 21.62 -61.81 -48.37
N LEU A 20 20.82 -61.26 -49.29
CA LEU A 20 21.00 -60.61 -50.61
C LEU A 20 19.63 -60.05 -51.10
N TYR A 21 19.67 -59.14 -52.08
CA TYR A 21 18.61 -58.69 -53.03
C TYR A 21 17.55 -57.64 -52.63
N GLY A 22 17.52 -56.55 -53.40
CA GLY A 22 16.31 -55.75 -53.67
C GLY A 22 16.56 -54.25 -53.86
N ALA A 23 16.83 -53.83 -55.09
CA ALA A 23 16.99 -52.43 -55.49
C ALA A 23 15.68 -51.63 -55.42
N VAL A 24 15.71 -50.43 -54.82
CA VAL A 24 14.97 -49.22 -55.22
C VAL A 24 15.73 -48.01 -54.66
N GLU A 25 16.31 -47.18 -55.52
CA GLU A 25 16.70 -45.80 -55.15
C GLU A 25 15.44 -44.95 -55.00
N PRO A 26 15.37 -44.11 -53.97
CA PRO A 26 14.83 -42.78 -54.16
C PRO A 26 15.89 -41.72 -53.78
N ASP A 27 15.97 -40.71 -54.63
CA ASP A 27 16.73 -39.48 -54.47
C ASP A 27 16.79 -39.01 -53.00
N ILE A 28 17.99 -39.07 -52.42
CA ILE A 28 18.31 -38.28 -51.24
C ILE A 28 18.54 -36.85 -51.74
N GLY A 29 17.45 -36.10 -51.86
CA GLY A 29 17.52 -34.66 -51.87
C GLY A 29 18.18 -34.22 -50.56
N PHE A 30 19.43 -33.76 -50.63
CA PHE A 30 20.03 -32.99 -49.56
C PHE A 30 19.17 -31.74 -49.35
N ALA A 31 18.31 -31.76 -48.34
CA ALA A 31 17.73 -30.56 -47.79
C ALA A 31 18.89 -29.67 -47.34
N GLY A 32 19.15 -28.60 -48.09
CA GLY A 32 20.07 -27.55 -47.65
C GLY A 32 19.65 -27.05 -46.26
N PRO A 33 20.60 -26.54 -45.45
CA PRO A 33 20.28 -26.01 -44.14
C PRO A 33 19.14 -25.01 -44.27
N ASP A 34 18.07 -25.22 -43.50
CA ASP A 34 16.89 -24.38 -43.46
C ASP A 34 17.33 -22.90 -43.31
N SER A 35 17.05 -22.08 -44.31
CA SER A 35 17.50 -20.68 -44.36
C SER A 35 17.05 -19.85 -43.15
N SER A 36 16.01 -20.31 -42.44
CA SER A 36 15.53 -19.76 -41.17
C SER A 36 16.51 -19.97 -40.00
N HIS A 37 17.23 -21.10 -39.97
CA HIS A 37 18.21 -21.40 -38.92
C HIS A 37 19.49 -20.55 -39.07
N LEU A 38 19.93 -20.30 -40.30
CA LEU A 38 21.09 -19.44 -40.58
C LEU A 38 20.78 -17.95 -40.32
N SER A 39 19.51 -17.54 -40.39
CA SER A 39 19.11 -16.14 -40.18
C SER A 39 19.02 -15.77 -38.69
N VAL A 40 18.55 -16.67 -37.82
CA VAL A 40 18.38 -16.37 -36.38
C VAL A 40 19.70 -16.34 -35.59
N GLU A 41 20.66 -17.21 -35.91
CA GLU A 41 21.94 -17.28 -35.18
C GLU A 41 22.76 -15.99 -35.35
N LYS A 42 22.65 -15.30 -36.50
CA LYS A 42 23.23 -13.95 -36.69
C LYS A 42 22.71 -12.95 -35.66
N TYR A 43 21.41 -12.97 -35.37
CA TYR A 43 20.80 -12.07 -34.39
C TYR A 43 21.16 -12.44 -32.95
N ILE A 44 21.32 -13.74 -32.65
CA ILE A 44 21.80 -14.22 -31.36
C ILE A 44 23.23 -13.74 -31.10
N GLU A 45 24.13 -13.91 -32.08
CA GLU A 45 25.50 -13.42 -31.98
C GLU A 45 25.55 -11.89 -31.80
N ARG A 46 24.71 -11.16 -32.54
CA ARG A 46 24.60 -9.71 -32.36
C ARG A 46 24.07 -9.35 -30.97
N ALA A 47 23.10 -10.07 -30.44
CA ALA A 47 22.56 -9.86 -29.10
C ALA A 47 23.61 -10.08 -28.01
N ARG A 48 24.46 -11.11 -28.15
CA ARG A 48 25.61 -11.37 -27.27
C ARG A 48 26.61 -10.23 -27.31
N GLN A 49 26.98 -9.75 -28.50
CA GLN A 49 27.91 -8.62 -28.66
C GLN A 49 27.38 -7.33 -28.01
N LEU A 50 26.08 -7.07 -28.13
CA LEU A 50 25.42 -5.92 -27.51
C LEU A 50 25.09 -6.14 -26.02
N LYS A 51 25.40 -7.33 -25.49
CA LYS A 51 25.09 -7.75 -24.12
C LYS A 51 23.63 -7.51 -23.73
N LEU A 52 22.71 -7.79 -24.66
CA LEU A 52 21.29 -7.49 -24.47
C LEU A 52 20.71 -8.18 -23.23
N ALA A 53 21.21 -9.37 -22.87
CA ALA A 53 20.76 -10.09 -21.69
C ALA A 53 21.14 -9.42 -20.35
N GLU A 54 22.13 -8.54 -20.35
CA GLU A 54 22.57 -7.78 -19.17
C GLU A 54 21.85 -6.41 -19.07
N GLN A 55 21.13 -5.99 -20.11
CA GLN A 55 20.48 -4.68 -20.14
C GLN A 55 19.26 -4.64 -19.21
N VAL A 56 19.13 -3.56 -18.45
CA VAL A 56 18.04 -3.35 -17.47
C VAL A 56 16.66 -3.53 -18.11
N ALA A 57 16.46 -3.07 -19.35
CA ALA A 57 15.18 -3.23 -20.05
C ALA A 57 14.80 -4.71 -20.28
N TRP A 58 15.77 -5.57 -20.61
CA TRP A 58 15.54 -7.02 -20.73
C TRP A 58 15.25 -7.66 -19.37
N LEU A 59 16.05 -7.29 -18.37
CA LEU A 59 15.87 -7.78 -17.00
C LEU A 59 14.50 -7.41 -16.44
N ASN A 60 14.02 -6.18 -16.70
CA ASN A 60 12.70 -5.71 -16.28
C ASN A 60 11.55 -6.45 -16.99
N LEU A 61 11.65 -6.68 -18.31
CA LEU A 61 10.67 -7.47 -19.06
C LEU A 61 10.50 -8.90 -18.53
N LEU A 62 11.54 -9.42 -17.90
CA LEU A 62 11.57 -10.74 -17.29
C LEU A 62 11.48 -10.70 -15.77
N HIS A 63 11.30 -9.53 -15.14
CA HIS A 63 11.24 -9.36 -13.67
C HIS A 63 12.43 -9.94 -12.90
N TYR A 64 13.64 -9.91 -13.49
CA TYR A 64 14.87 -10.29 -12.80
C TYR A 64 15.23 -9.32 -11.69
N LYS A 65 15.61 -9.87 -10.53
CA LYS A 65 16.15 -9.14 -9.39
C LYS A 65 17.41 -9.82 -8.85
N LYS A 66 18.24 -9.02 -8.18
CA LYS A 66 19.40 -9.54 -7.47
C LYS A 66 18.94 -10.29 -6.22
N THR A 67 19.41 -11.52 -6.07
CA THR A 67 19.21 -12.33 -4.86
C THR A 67 20.17 -11.88 -3.75
N GLY A 68 19.89 -12.27 -2.50
CA GLY A 68 20.75 -11.93 -1.36
C GLY A 68 22.20 -12.41 -1.47
N TYR A 69 22.47 -13.40 -2.35
CA TYR A 69 23.80 -13.94 -2.62
C TYR A 69 24.44 -13.38 -3.90
N GLY A 70 23.80 -12.38 -4.54
CA GLY A 70 24.34 -11.65 -5.69
C GLY A 70 24.01 -12.22 -7.07
N GLY A 71 23.28 -13.34 -7.16
CA GLY A 71 22.78 -13.89 -8.42
C GLY A 71 21.57 -13.11 -8.96
N LEU A 72 21.20 -13.33 -10.22
CA LEU A 72 19.95 -12.81 -10.78
C LEU A 72 18.90 -13.92 -10.85
N GLU A 73 17.70 -13.64 -10.38
CA GLU A 73 16.56 -14.55 -10.43
C GLU A 73 15.30 -13.75 -10.79
N SER A 74 14.49 -14.29 -11.69
CA SER A 74 13.20 -13.71 -12.04
C SER A 74 12.19 -14.01 -10.94
N GLN A 75 11.41 -12.99 -10.60
CA GLN A 75 10.35 -13.10 -9.60
C GLN A 75 9.04 -13.69 -10.17
N VAL A 76 9.00 -14.12 -11.44
CA VAL A 76 7.84 -14.82 -12.00
C VAL A 76 7.98 -16.32 -11.72
N ASP A 77 7.08 -16.88 -10.92
CA ASP A 77 7.18 -18.27 -10.45
C ASP A 77 6.54 -19.28 -11.42
N ASP A 78 5.82 -18.81 -12.43
CA ASP A 78 5.14 -19.66 -13.40
C ASP A 78 6.10 -20.11 -14.53
N GLU A 79 6.40 -21.41 -14.60
CA GLU A 79 7.27 -21.99 -15.65
C GLU A 79 6.77 -21.67 -17.07
N ALA A 80 5.46 -21.48 -17.27
CA ALA A 80 4.88 -21.15 -18.57
C ALA A 80 5.23 -19.73 -19.06
N PHE A 81 5.85 -18.90 -18.21
CA PHE A 81 6.39 -17.60 -18.60
C PHE A 81 7.71 -17.70 -19.38
N TYR A 82 8.46 -18.79 -19.24
CA TYR A 82 9.79 -18.92 -19.84
C TYR A 82 9.78 -19.80 -21.08
N LEU A 83 10.61 -19.44 -22.06
CA LEU A 83 10.84 -20.22 -23.28
C LEU A 83 12.07 -21.15 -23.14
N ALA A 84 13.01 -20.79 -22.26
CA ALA A 84 14.15 -21.62 -21.87
C ALA A 84 13.84 -22.35 -20.54
N LYS A 85 14.34 -23.58 -20.40
CA LYS A 85 14.17 -24.39 -19.18
C LYS A 85 14.80 -23.73 -17.94
N GLN A 86 15.91 -23.04 -18.14
CA GLN A 86 16.63 -22.26 -17.11
C GLN A 86 16.32 -20.76 -17.18
N GLY A 87 15.27 -20.36 -17.90
CA GLY A 87 14.96 -18.97 -18.21
C GLY A 87 14.57 -18.11 -17.01
N ALA A 88 14.37 -18.70 -15.83
CA ALA A 88 14.14 -18.01 -14.57
C ALA A 88 15.43 -17.51 -13.88
N VAL A 89 16.57 -18.13 -14.16
CA VAL A 89 17.87 -17.83 -13.52
C VAL A 89 18.98 -17.49 -14.52
N ASP A 90 18.71 -17.61 -15.82
CA ASP A 90 19.64 -17.34 -16.90
C ASP A 90 18.98 -16.43 -17.95
N PRO A 91 19.16 -15.09 -17.85
CA PRO A 91 18.55 -14.14 -18.77
C PRO A 91 19.09 -14.28 -20.21
N GLN A 92 20.30 -14.79 -20.38
CA GLN A 92 20.91 -15.02 -21.69
C GLN A 92 20.24 -16.23 -22.38
N ALA A 93 20.05 -17.33 -21.66
CA ALA A 93 19.34 -18.49 -22.19
C ALA A 93 17.90 -18.14 -22.61
N GLU A 94 17.18 -17.34 -21.81
CA GLU A 94 15.82 -16.91 -22.15
C GLU A 94 15.78 -16.00 -23.39
N LEU A 95 16.78 -15.13 -23.54
CA LEU A 95 16.90 -14.24 -24.70
C LEU A 95 17.09 -15.04 -25.98
N GLU A 96 18.02 -16.00 -25.97
CA GLU A 96 18.30 -16.83 -27.13
C GLU A 96 17.11 -17.74 -27.47
N ALA A 97 16.46 -18.32 -26.46
CA ALA A 97 15.25 -19.09 -26.66
C ALA A 97 14.13 -18.23 -27.27
N SER A 98 13.97 -16.98 -26.81
CA SER A 98 13.00 -16.03 -27.37
C SER A 98 13.26 -15.78 -28.86
N LEU A 99 14.50 -15.46 -29.24
CA LEU A 99 14.87 -15.27 -30.65
C LEU A 99 14.61 -16.53 -31.48
N ARG A 100 15.11 -17.70 -31.08
CA ARG A 100 14.88 -18.96 -31.83
C ARG A 100 13.39 -19.26 -32.02
N ARG A 101 12.58 -18.98 -31.00
CA ARG A 101 11.14 -19.24 -31.02
C ARG A 101 10.35 -18.23 -31.85
N PHE A 102 10.77 -16.97 -31.92
CA PHE A 102 10.13 -15.98 -32.80
C PHE A 102 10.30 -16.27 -34.28
N PHE A 103 11.39 -16.95 -34.67
CA PHE A 103 11.67 -17.36 -36.04
C PHE A 103 11.09 -18.73 -36.42
N SER A 104 10.49 -19.45 -35.46
CA SER A 104 9.95 -20.79 -35.74
C SER A 104 8.68 -20.73 -36.60
N HIS A 105 8.45 -21.75 -37.44
CA HIS A 105 7.25 -21.83 -38.28
C HIS A 105 6.06 -22.55 -37.60
N GLN A 106 6.03 -22.65 -36.27
CA GLN A 106 4.99 -23.39 -35.55
C GLN A 106 3.71 -22.57 -35.39
N PRO A 107 2.56 -22.97 -35.98
CA PRO A 107 1.38 -22.09 -36.08
C PRO A 107 0.58 -21.95 -34.77
N ALA A 108 0.58 -22.95 -33.88
CA ALA A 108 -0.24 -22.94 -32.68
C ALA A 108 0.46 -22.21 -31.51
N ALA A 109 -0.24 -21.26 -30.88
CA ALA A 109 0.25 -20.48 -29.73
C ALA A 109 1.63 -19.84 -29.94
N HIS A 110 1.84 -19.28 -31.14
CA HIS A 110 3.13 -18.75 -31.57
C HIS A 110 3.71 -17.72 -30.55
N PRO A 111 4.99 -17.83 -30.16
CA PRO A 111 5.61 -16.96 -29.17
C PRO A 111 5.56 -15.47 -29.51
N GLN A 112 5.60 -15.08 -30.78
CA GLN A 112 5.35 -13.68 -31.21
C GLN A 112 4.02 -13.12 -30.66
N CYS A 113 2.97 -13.94 -30.57
CA CYS A 113 1.67 -13.53 -30.03
C CYS A 113 1.60 -13.65 -28.50
N ARG A 114 2.41 -14.51 -27.88
CA ARG A 114 2.45 -14.69 -26.42
C ARG A 114 3.30 -13.63 -25.73
N PHE A 115 4.41 -13.24 -26.37
CA PHE A 115 5.42 -12.31 -25.86
C PHE A 115 5.67 -11.09 -26.79
N PRO A 116 4.63 -10.27 -27.06
CA PRO A 116 4.74 -9.12 -27.95
C PRO A 116 5.63 -7.98 -27.40
N ALA A 117 5.79 -7.85 -26.08
CA ALA A 117 6.64 -6.82 -25.48
C ALA A 117 8.12 -7.18 -25.62
N ARG A 118 8.45 -8.47 -25.37
CA ARG A 118 9.80 -9.01 -25.62
C ARG A 118 10.16 -8.93 -27.11
N LEU A 119 9.23 -9.30 -27.98
CA LEU A 119 9.41 -9.20 -29.44
C LEU A 119 9.67 -7.75 -29.86
N HIS A 120 8.83 -6.81 -29.41
CA HIS A 120 8.97 -5.40 -29.74
C HIS A 120 10.34 -4.84 -29.32
N TRP A 121 10.75 -5.11 -28.09
CA TRP A 121 12.03 -4.64 -27.57
C TRP A 121 13.22 -5.27 -28.32
N LEU A 122 13.25 -6.59 -28.48
CA LEU A 122 14.34 -7.27 -29.21
C LEU A 122 14.42 -6.80 -30.67
N ASN A 123 13.29 -6.61 -31.34
CA ASN A 123 13.28 -6.10 -32.70
C ASN A 123 13.81 -4.65 -32.77
N ARG A 124 13.49 -3.80 -31.80
CA ARG A 124 14.07 -2.45 -31.72
C ARG A 124 15.61 -2.46 -31.59
N GLN A 125 16.18 -3.47 -30.92
CA GLN A 125 17.63 -3.57 -30.72
C GLN A 125 18.36 -4.20 -31.91
N LEU A 126 17.70 -5.07 -32.67
CA LEU A 126 18.34 -5.97 -33.64
C LEU A 126 17.82 -5.83 -35.08
N ASP A 127 16.70 -5.13 -35.29
CA ASP A 127 16.07 -4.84 -36.58
C ASP A 127 15.84 -6.08 -37.47
N PHE A 128 15.03 -7.02 -36.96
CA PHE A 128 14.80 -8.32 -37.62
C PHE A 128 13.36 -8.54 -38.13
N GLN A 129 12.52 -7.50 -38.13
CA GLN A 129 11.09 -7.59 -38.41
C GLN A 129 10.79 -8.24 -39.78
N GLN A 130 11.61 -7.97 -40.79
CA GLN A 130 11.39 -8.44 -42.16
C GLN A 130 11.71 -9.93 -42.33
N GLN A 131 12.45 -10.54 -41.40
CA GLN A 131 12.87 -11.93 -41.44
C GLN A 131 11.97 -12.84 -40.59
N LEU A 132 11.03 -12.26 -39.83
CA LEU A 132 10.07 -13.02 -39.04
C LEU A 132 9.04 -13.71 -39.94
N PRO A 133 8.61 -14.93 -39.59
CA PRO A 133 7.44 -15.53 -40.23
C PRO A 133 6.20 -14.69 -39.94
N SER A 134 5.30 -14.59 -40.93
CA SER A 134 4.01 -13.92 -40.77
C SER A 134 3.11 -14.73 -39.86
N VAL A 135 2.68 -14.13 -38.75
CA VAL A 135 1.82 -14.76 -37.74
C VAL A 135 0.64 -13.85 -37.44
N ASP A 136 -0.58 -14.40 -37.45
CA ASP A 136 -1.77 -13.66 -37.07
C ASP A 136 -2.04 -13.74 -35.56
N CYS A 137 -1.88 -12.60 -34.88
CA CYS A 137 -2.12 -12.46 -33.44
C CYS A 137 -3.49 -11.84 -33.10
N ASN A 138 -4.57 -12.28 -33.75
CA ASN A 138 -5.95 -11.82 -33.53
C ASN A 138 -6.34 -11.56 -32.05
N LYS A 139 -6.03 -12.49 -31.13
CA LYS A 139 -6.38 -12.31 -29.71
C LYS A 139 -5.65 -11.12 -29.08
N PHE A 140 -4.38 -10.91 -29.43
CA PHE A 140 -3.58 -9.79 -28.95
C PHE A 140 -3.97 -8.47 -29.63
N ASN A 141 -4.33 -8.50 -30.91
CA ASN A 141 -4.83 -7.31 -31.60
C ASN A 141 -6.13 -6.79 -30.96
N ARG A 142 -7.11 -7.68 -30.70
CA ARG A 142 -8.32 -7.32 -29.94
C ARG A 142 -8.03 -6.80 -28.54
N TRP A 143 -6.99 -7.32 -27.88
CA TRP A 143 -6.56 -6.80 -26.59
C TRP A 143 -6.06 -5.36 -26.68
N LYS A 144 -5.15 -5.07 -27.62
CA LYS A 144 -4.66 -3.70 -27.85
C LYS A 144 -5.81 -2.74 -28.16
N GLU A 145 -6.77 -3.15 -28.99
CA GLU A 145 -7.95 -2.35 -29.32
C GLU A 145 -8.84 -2.09 -28.09
N LYS A 146 -9.07 -3.11 -27.26
CA LYS A 146 -9.85 -2.95 -26.02
C LYS A 146 -9.20 -1.97 -25.04
N TYR A 147 -7.87 -1.95 -24.98
CA TYR A 147 -7.08 -1.11 -24.09
C TYR A 147 -6.33 -0.02 -24.87
N GLN A 148 -7.01 0.67 -25.78
CA GLN A 148 -6.51 1.92 -26.37
C GLN A 148 -6.47 3.02 -25.29
N VAL A 149 -5.33 3.11 -24.62
CA VAL A 149 -5.12 4.00 -23.49
C VAL A 149 -4.50 5.31 -23.97
N LYS A 150 -5.15 6.43 -23.67
CA LYS A 150 -4.60 7.76 -23.93
C LYS A 150 -3.59 8.17 -22.87
N GLN A 151 -3.89 7.81 -21.62
CA GLN A 151 -3.16 8.27 -20.46
C GLN A 151 -3.28 7.25 -19.32
N LEU A 152 -2.24 7.18 -18.49
CA LEU A 152 -2.24 6.34 -17.30
C LEU A 152 -2.32 7.22 -16.06
N THR A 153 -3.15 6.83 -15.10
CA THR A 153 -3.27 7.51 -13.82
C THR A 153 -3.06 6.52 -12.70
N LEU A 154 -2.06 6.75 -11.84
CA LEU A 154 -1.86 5.97 -10.63
C LEU A 154 -2.88 6.41 -9.58
N LEU A 155 -3.67 5.48 -9.06
CA LEU A 155 -4.59 5.73 -7.97
C LEU A 155 -3.96 5.25 -6.66
N PHE A 156 -4.01 6.08 -5.62
CA PHE A 156 -3.56 5.75 -4.28
C PHE A 156 -4.66 5.99 -3.25
N PRO A 157 -5.49 4.98 -2.94
CA PRO A 157 -6.33 5.00 -1.76
C PRO A 157 -5.51 5.01 -0.47
N THR A 158 -5.71 6.04 0.34
CA THR A 158 -5.04 6.26 1.64
C THR A 158 -5.36 5.16 2.67
N MET A 159 -4.59 5.02 3.75
CA MET A 159 -4.71 3.92 4.72
C MET A 159 -6.14 3.76 5.32
N TYR A 160 -6.58 2.51 5.48
CA TYR A 160 -7.85 2.15 6.14
C TYR A 160 -7.65 1.15 7.27
N LEU A 161 -7.64 1.64 8.50
CA LEU A 161 -7.21 0.87 9.66
C LEU A 161 -8.19 -0.25 10.08
N ASP A 162 -9.43 -0.23 9.62
CA ASP A 162 -10.44 -1.22 10.00
C ASP A 162 -10.38 -2.51 9.18
N ASN A 163 -9.61 -2.53 8.08
CA ASN A 163 -9.37 -3.71 7.26
C ASN A 163 -7.87 -4.07 7.25
N PRO A 164 -7.44 -5.14 7.96
CA PRO A 164 -6.03 -5.55 8.00
C PRO A 164 -5.42 -5.79 6.62
N ALA A 165 -6.20 -6.23 5.63
CA ALA A 165 -5.72 -6.52 4.28
C ALA A 165 -5.32 -5.26 3.49
N SER A 166 -5.90 -4.10 3.83
CA SER A 166 -5.76 -2.86 3.07
C SER A 166 -5.25 -1.69 3.94
N MET A 167 -4.88 -1.99 5.20
CA MET A 167 -4.48 -1.06 6.25
C MET A 167 -3.30 -0.16 5.90
N PHE A 168 -2.40 -0.62 5.02
CA PHE A 168 -1.18 0.10 4.65
C PHE A 168 -1.32 1.01 3.41
N GLY A 169 -2.50 1.08 2.82
CA GLY A 169 -2.68 1.71 1.49
C GLY A 169 -2.74 0.67 0.38
N HIS A 170 -3.23 1.07 -0.79
CA HIS A 170 -3.16 0.26 -2.02
C HIS A 170 -2.87 1.17 -3.21
N THR A 171 -2.35 0.61 -4.29
CA THR A 171 -2.10 1.35 -5.54
C THR A 171 -2.73 0.63 -6.72
N PHE A 172 -3.25 1.41 -7.68
CA PHE A 172 -3.83 0.91 -8.93
C PHE A 172 -3.33 1.75 -10.11
N ILE A 173 -3.40 1.22 -11.32
CA ILE A 173 -3.22 2.01 -12.54
C ILE A 173 -4.54 2.06 -13.30
N ARG A 174 -5.11 3.26 -13.47
CA ARG A 174 -6.28 3.49 -14.31
C ARG A 174 -5.85 3.75 -15.76
N PHE A 175 -6.57 3.12 -16.69
CA PHE A 175 -6.42 3.28 -18.13
C PHE A 175 -7.40 4.33 -18.64
N ASP A 176 -6.94 5.58 -18.76
CA ASP A 176 -7.79 6.70 -19.16
C ASP A 176 -8.05 6.69 -20.68
N ARG A 177 -9.33 6.87 -21.01
CA ARG A 177 -9.87 6.83 -22.37
C ARG A 177 -9.86 8.22 -23.02
N GLU A 178 -9.93 8.26 -24.35
CA GLU A 178 -10.02 9.52 -25.09
C GLU A 178 -11.33 10.28 -24.87
N ASP A 179 -12.42 9.56 -24.66
CA ASP A 179 -13.78 10.12 -24.42
C ASP A 179 -13.91 10.87 -23.08
N GLY A 180 -12.89 10.78 -22.21
CA GLY A 180 -12.86 11.43 -20.91
C GLY A 180 -13.78 10.80 -19.86
N ASN A 181 -14.51 9.73 -20.18
CA ASN A 181 -15.41 9.09 -19.23
C ASN A 181 -14.65 8.13 -18.31
N GLN A 182 -14.24 8.67 -17.16
CA GLN A 182 -13.48 7.94 -16.15
C GLN A 182 -14.23 6.69 -15.66
N LEU A 183 -15.55 6.74 -15.46
CA LEU A 183 -16.32 5.61 -14.88
C LEU A 183 -16.34 4.36 -15.77
N LEU A 184 -16.17 4.55 -17.08
CA LEU A 184 -16.06 3.46 -18.05
C LEU A 184 -14.61 2.97 -18.24
N SER A 185 -13.64 3.62 -17.56
CA SER A 185 -12.24 3.22 -17.59
C SER A 185 -12.02 1.92 -16.82
N GLN A 186 -10.86 1.31 -17.04
CA GLN A 186 -10.44 0.09 -16.38
C GLN A 186 -9.29 0.37 -15.42
N THR A 187 -9.14 -0.45 -14.41
CA THR A 187 -8.07 -0.38 -13.42
C THR A 187 -7.29 -1.68 -13.40
N LEU A 188 -5.96 -1.57 -13.36
CA LEU A 188 -5.04 -2.66 -13.12
C LEU A 188 -4.65 -2.67 -11.64
N SER A 189 -4.78 -3.82 -11.00
CA SER A 189 -4.31 -4.08 -9.65
C SER A 189 -3.44 -5.33 -9.60
N TYR A 190 -2.71 -5.50 -8.50
CA TYR A 190 -2.02 -6.75 -8.16
C TYR A 190 -2.41 -7.16 -6.75
N ALA A 191 -2.94 -8.36 -6.60
CA ALA A 191 -3.43 -8.87 -5.33
C ALA A 191 -3.19 -10.37 -5.20
N ALA A 192 -3.27 -10.88 -3.97
CA ALA A 192 -3.27 -12.31 -3.71
C ALA A 192 -4.51 -12.97 -4.35
N ALA A 193 -4.30 -14.05 -5.11
CA ALA A 193 -5.36 -14.88 -5.63
C ALA A 193 -5.79 -15.89 -4.56
N HIS A 194 -6.79 -15.55 -3.75
CA HIS A 194 -7.39 -16.44 -2.76
C HIS A 194 -8.78 -16.90 -3.21
N GLY A 195 -9.00 -18.22 -3.21
CA GLY A 195 -10.34 -18.79 -3.21
C GLY A 195 -10.97 -18.54 -1.85
N GLY A 196 -11.86 -17.55 -1.74
CA GLY A 196 -12.39 -17.02 -0.48
C GLY A 196 -12.76 -18.11 0.53
N SER A 197 -12.09 -18.08 1.70
CA SER A 197 -12.41 -18.85 2.92
C SER A 197 -11.38 -18.69 4.05
N ASP A 198 -10.25 -17.98 3.82
CA ASP A 198 -9.23 -17.82 4.86
C ASP A 198 -9.67 -16.82 5.96
N SER A 199 -9.45 -17.19 7.24
CA SER A 199 -9.66 -16.28 8.37
C SER A 199 -8.66 -15.12 8.32
N VAL A 200 -9.02 -13.95 8.87
CA VAL A 200 -8.17 -12.74 8.89
C VAL A 200 -6.78 -13.03 9.48
N LEU A 201 -6.67 -13.93 10.46
CA LEU A 201 -5.39 -14.33 11.07
C LEU A 201 -4.55 -15.21 10.13
N LEU A 202 -5.16 -16.19 9.46
CA LEU A 202 -4.47 -17.04 8.49
C LEU A 202 -4.05 -16.24 7.25
N TYR A 203 -4.88 -15.30 6.83
CA TYR A 203 -4.61 -14.34 5.77
C TYR A 203 -3.42 -13.42 6.10
N SER A 204 -3.43 -12.85 7.30
CA SER A 204 -2.34 -11.99 7.78
C SER A 204 -1.03 -12.77 7.89
N TRP A 205 -1.05 -13.99 8.44
CA TRP A 205 0.15 -14.84 8.55
C TRP A 205 0.69 -15.28 7.19
N LYS A 206 -0.16 -15.84 6.31
CA LYS A 206 0.27 -16.29 4.97
C LYS A 206 0.81 -15.14 4.13
N GLY A 207 0.20 -13.96 4.16
CA GLY A 207 0.74 -12.83 3.39
C GLY A 207 2.03 -12.23 3.98
N ILE A 208 2.29 -12.39 5.29
CA ILE A 208 3.61 -12.07 5.87
C ILE A 208 4.67 -13.07 5.39
N THR A 209 4.31 -14.35 5.26
CA THR A 209 5.25 -15.44 4.90
C THR A 209 5.31 -15.78 3.40
N GLY A 210 4.64 -15.03 2.51
CA GLY A 210 4.68 -15.30 1.06
C GLY A 210 3.73 -16.40 0.56
N GLY A 211 2.82 -16.89 1.40
CA GLY A 211 2.00 -18.08 1.13
C GLY A 211 0.83 -17.92 0.15
N TYR A 212 0.75 -16.80 -0.58
CA TYR A 212 -0.28 -16.57 -1.59
C TYR A 212 0.33 -16.37 -2.98
N ALA A 213 -0.30 -16.95 -3.99
CA ALA A 213 0.00 -16.64 -5.38
C ALA A 213 -0.63 -15.29 -5.73
N GLY A 214 0.17 -14.27 -5.99
CA GLY A 214 -0.26 -12.98 -6.50
C GLY A 214 -0.49 -13.01 -8.00
N ARG A 215 -1.47 -12.23 -8.46
CA ARG A 215 -1.82 -12.06 -9.89
C ARG A 215 -2.22 -10.63 -10.19
N PHE A 216 -2.08 -10.24 -11.45
CA PHE A 216 -2.64 -9.00 -11.97
C PHE A 216 -4.11 -9.17 -12.32
N PHE A 217 -4.94 -8.21 -11.91
CA PHE A 217 -6.36 -8.16 -12.20
C PHE A 217 -6.71 -6.87 -12.94
N ILE A 218 -7.66 -6.97 -13.87
CA ILE A 218 -8.22 -5.80 -14.54
C ILE A 218 -9.71 -5.76 -14.26
N ASN A 219 -10.14 -4.72 -13.56
CA ASN A 219 -11.53 -4.52 -13.16
C ASN A 219 -12.02 -3.14 -13.63
N PRO A 220 -13.34 -2.96 -13.83
CA PRO A 220 -13.91 -1.64 -14.08
C PRO A 220 -13.57 -0.64 -12.96
N TYR A 221 -13.33 0.62 -13.33
CA TYR A 221 -12.96 1.65 -12.36
C TYR A 221 -14.04 1.92 -11.32
N TYR A 222 -15.32 1.85 -11.69
CA TYR A 222 -16.42 2.08 -10.76
C TYR A 222 -16.41 1.09 -9.57
N GLU A 223 -15.96 -0.16 -9.77
CA GLU A 223 -15.84 -1.15 -8.69
C GLU A 223 -14.72 -0.76 -7.71
N THR A 224 -13.62 -0.18 -8.22
CA THR A 224 -12.55 0.36 -7.37
C THR A 224 -13.04 1.56 -6.57
N LEU A 225 -13.87 2.41 -7.17
CA LEU A 225 -14.47 3.53 -6.43
C LEU A 225 -15.45 3.05 -5.36
N GLU A 226 -16.33 2.11 -5.70
CA GLU A 226 -17.31 1.56 -4.78
C GLU A 226 -16.62 0.92 -3.57
N GLU A 227 -15.63 0.04 -3.79
CA GLU A 227 -14.91 -0.63 -2.70
C GLU A 227 -14.13 0.36 -1.83
N TYR A 228 -13.28 1.20 -2.44
CA TYR A 228 -12.30 1.97 -1.67
C TYR A 228 -12.82 3.34 -1.21
N SER A 229 -13.56 4.07 -2.05
CA SER A 229 -14.08 5.41 -1.72
C SER A 229 -15.39 5.36 -0.95
N ASP A 230 -16.29 4.43 -1.32
CA ASP A 230 -17.68 4.49 -0.86
C ASP A 230 -17.92 3.52 0.32
N ILE A 231 -17.41 2.27 0.22
CA ILE A 231 -17.50 1.26 1.29
C ILE A 231 -16.41 1.48 2.36
N GLU A 232 -15.12 1.45 1.97
CA GLU A 232 -14.01 1.66 2.91
C GLU A 232 -13.82 3.15 3.32
N GLN A 233 -14.53 4.09 2.68
CA GLN A 233 -14.50 5.51 3.00
C GLN A 233 -13.09 6.14 2.96
N ARG A 234 -12.27 5.75 1.98
CA ARG A 234 -10.88 6.19 1.83
C ARG A 234 -10.76 7.32 0.82
N ASP A 235 -9.96 8.31 1.19
CA ASP A 235 -9.55 9.32 0.23
C ASP A 235 -8.63 8.69 -0.82
N ILE A 236 -8.80 9.10 -2.07
CA ILE A 236 -8.01 8.61 -3.19
C ILE A 236 -7.23 9.78 -3.78
N TRP A 237 -5.92 9.60 -3.92
CA TRP A 237 -5.08 10.48 -4.72
C TRP A 237 -4.88 9.91 -6.11
N GLU A 238 -5.20 10.70 -7.13
CA GLU A 238 -5.00 10.33 -8.53
C GLU A 238 -3.80 11.10 -9.07
N TYR A 239 -2.77 10.37 -9.51
CA TYR A 239 -1.53 10.91 -10.07
C TYR A 239 -1.48 10.60 -11.55
N THR A 240 -1.68 11.62 -12.37
CA THR A 240 -1.60 11.45 -13.82
C THR A 240 -0.15 11.24 -14.23
N LEU A 241 0.14 10.11 -14.85
CA LEU A 241 1.50 9.72 -15.21
C LEU A 241 1.97 10.44 -16.49
N ASN A 242 3.17 10.99 -16.43
CA ASN A 242 3.89 11.59 -17.54
C ASN A 242 4.52 10.49 -18.39
N LEU A 243 3.72 9.73 -19.13
CA LEU A 243 4.18 8.68 -20.06
C LEU A 243 3.72 9.01 -21.48
N ASN A 244 4.57 8.75 -22.47
CA ASN A 244 4.23 8.92 -23.87
C ASN A 244 3.52 7.68 -24.45
N ALA A 245 2.95 7.80 -25.65
CA ALA A 245 2.19 6.73 -26.28
C ALA A 245 2.99 5.42 -26.48
N GLN A 246 4.28 5.51 -26.82
CA GLN A 246 5.12 4.32 -27.01
C GLN A 246 5.38 3.59 -25.69
N GLU A 247 5.59 4.35 -24.61
CA GLU A 247 5.77 3.82 -23.25
C GLU A 247 4.49 3.12 -22.76
N ILE A 248 3.32 3.74 -23.00
CA ILE A 248 2.01 3.16 -22.68
C ILE A 248 1.76 1.88 -23.48
N GLU A 249 2.02 1.89 -24.79
CA GLU A 249 1.88 0.69 -25.63
C GLU A 249 2.79 -0.45 -25.18
N GLN A 250 4.02 -0.13 -24.77
CA GLN A 250 4.96 -1.14 -24.27
C GLN A 250 4.44 -1.77 -22.96
N LEU A 251 3.87 -0.97 -22.07
CA LEU A 251 3.20 -1.47 -20.88
C LEU A 251 2.01 -2.37 -21.24
N VAL A 252 1.14 -1.95 -22.17
CA VAL A 252 -0.02 -2.75 -22.61
C VAL A 252 0.41 -4.09 -23.24
N ARG A 253 1.50 -4.10 -24.02
CA ARG A 253 2.14 -5.34 -24.52
C ARG A 253 2.57 -6.23 -23.37
N HIS A 254 3.24 -5.67 -22.36
CA HIS A 254 3.79 -6.46 -21.27
C HIS A 254 2.72 -6.98 -20.32
N ILE A 255 1.68 -6.19 -20.01
CA ILE A 255 0.52 -6.68 -19.24
C ILE A 255 -0.10 -7.89 -19.94
N TRP A 256 -0.19 -7.90 -21.27
CA TRP A 256 -0.65 -9.07 -22.02
C TRP A 256 0.21 -10.32 -21.76
N GLU A 257 1.53 -10.14 -21.60
CA GLU A 257 2.48 -11.22 -21.28
C GLU A 257 2.29 -11.79 -19.87
N LEU A 258 1.86 -10.97 -18.92
CA LEU A 258 1.68 -11.35 -17.52
C LEU A 258 0.33 -11.99 -17.20
N ARG A 259 -0.62 -12.01 -18.14
CA ARG A 259 -1.96 -12.52 -17.88
C ARG A 259 -1.94 -13.99 -17.48
N GLY A 260 -2.54 -14.28 -16.33
CA GLY A 260 -2.61 -15.63 -15.76
C GLY A 260 -1.30 -16.14 -15.21
N MET A 261 -0.22 -15.34 -15.22
CA MET A 261 1.05 -15.69 -14.58
C MET A 261 0.97 -15.40 -13.08
N HIS A 262 1.72 -16.20 -12.33
CA HIS A 262 1.77 -16.15 -10.87
C HIS A 262 3.10 -15.58 -10.41
N PHE A 263 3.02 -14.92 -9.27
CA PHE A 263 4.13 -14.38 -8.50
C PHE A 263 3.90 -14.76 -7.05
N GLU A 264 4.94 -14.95 -6.25
CA GLU A 264 4.83 -15.01 -4.80
C GLU A 264 4.38 -13.63 -4.27
N TYR A 265 3.43 -13.64 -3.34
CA TYR A 265 2.87 -12.42 -2.76
C TYR A 265 3.35 -12.23 -1.33
N TYR A 266 4.22 -11.24 -1.13
CA TYR A 266 4.72 -10.83 0.19
C TYR A 266 4.17 -9.46 0.59
N PHE A 267 3.46 -9.35 1.72
CA PHE A 267 2.85 -8.09 2.18
C PHE A 267 3.85 -6.94 2.30
N PHE A 268 5.06 -7.22 2.78
CA PHE A 268 6.01 -6.15 3.07
C PHE A 268 6.84 -5.71 1.88
N ARG A 269 7.12 -6.57 0.88
CA ARG A 269 8.06 -6.25 -0.21
C ARG A 269 7.48 -6.45 -1.60
N GLU A 270 6.86 -7.60 -1.87
CA GLU A 270 6.36 -7.97 -3.21
C GLU A 270 4.84 -7.80 -3.31
N ASN A 271 4.36 -6.68 -2.80
CA ASN A 271 2.94 -6.34 -2.75
C ASN A 271 2.49 -5.56 -4.00
N CYS A 272 1.24 -5.10 -3.98
CA CYS A 272 0.62 -4.29 -5.03
C CYS A 272 1.48 -3.12 -5.51
N ALA A 273 2.06 -2.35 -4.58
CA ALA A 273 2.81 -1.14 -4.88
C ALA A 273 4.11 -1.46 -5.60
N TYR A 274 4.84 -2.47 -5.11
CA TYR A 274 6.08 -2.93 -5.75
C TYR A 274 5.85 -3.45 -7.17
N ARG A 275 4.80 -4.27 -7.39
CA ARG A 275 4.53 -4.86 -8.71
C ARG A 275 4.03 -3.85 -9.72
N LEU A 276 3.31 -2.82 -9.30
CA LEU A 276 2.97 -1.71 -10.18
C LEU A 276 4.19 -0.84 -10.49
N LEU A 277 5.11 -0.66 -9.55
CA LEU A 277 6.38 0.03 -9.79
C LEU A 277 7.24 -0.70 -10.83
N SER A 278 7.34 -2.04 -10.74
CA SER A 278 8.10 -2.84 -11.72
C SER A 278 7.50 -2.79 -13.12
N LEU A 279 6.18 -2.61 -13.24
CA LEU A 279 5.53 -2.37 -14.52
C LEU A 279 5.93 -1.01 -15.13
N LEU A 280 6.08 0.03 -14.32
CA LEU A 280 6.55 1.32 -14.79
C LEU A 280 8.00 1.26 -15.29
N ASP A 281 8.84 0.47 -14.63
CA ASP A 281 10.22 0.22 -15.08
C ASP A 281 10.30 -0.51 -16.44
N VAL A 282 9.23 -1.18 -16.87
CA VAL A 282 9.08 -1.74 -18.23
C VAL A 282 8.56 -0.70 -19.21
N ALA A 283 7.68 0.21 -18.76
CA ALA A 283 7.07 1.22 -19.61
C ALA A 283 8.09 2.26 -20.10
N ARG A 284 8.95 2.77 -19.20
CA ARG A 284 10.00 3.75 -19.52
C ARG A 284 11.37 3.11 -19.35
N GLU A 285 12.12 3.03 -20.44
CA GLU A 285 13.51 2.58 -20.39
C GLU A 285 14.38 3.62 -19.65
N GLY A 286 15.32 3.16 -18.82
CA GLY A 286 16.28 4.01 -18.12
C GLY A 286 15.87 4.48 -16.73
N ILE A 287 14.65 4.14 -16.28
CA ILE A 287 14.27 4.20 -14.87
C ILE A 287 14.46 2.81 -14.23
N ASP A 288 14.83 2.80 -12.96
CA ASP A 288 14.99 1.58 -12.17
C ASP A 288 14.52 1.84 -10.74
N MET A 289 13.21 1.93 -10.56
CA MET A 289 12.63 2.23 -9.26
C MET A 289 12.47 0.95 -8.42
N SER A 290 12.11 -0.18 -9.03
CA SER A 290 11.88 -1.42 -8.30
C SER A 290 13.15 -2.19 -7.93
N MET A 291 14.28 -2.09 -8.65
CA MET A 291 15.52 -2.75 -8.18
C MET A 291 16.29 -1.95 -7.13
N SER A 292 16.29 -0.61 -7.18
CA SER A 292 17.13 0.19 -6.30
C SER A 292 16.50 0.57 -4.97
N SER A 293 15.17 0.73 -4.91
CA SER A 293 14.53 1.49 -3.83
C SER A 293 13.90 0.65 -2.71
N HIS A 294 13.61 -0.64 -2.94
CA HIS A 294 12.80 -1.46 -2.02
C HIS A 294 13.39 -2.87 -1.75
N PRO A 295 14.62 -2.98 -1.20
CA PRO A 295 15.25 -4.29 -0.95
C PRO A 295 14.66 -5.07 0.22
N LEU A 296 13.98 -4.39 1.15
CA LEU A 296 13.45 -5.01 2.39
C LEU A 296 11.94 -4.86 2.53
N TYR A 297 11.39 -3.71 2.13
CA TYR A 297 9.96 -3.42 2.16
C TYR A 297 9.60 -2.45 1.03
N ALA A 298 8.34 -2.43 0.62
CA ALA A 298 7.75 -1.54 -0.35
C ALA A 298 6.43 -0.98 0.21
N ILE A 299 6.50 0.19 0.86
CA ILE A 299 5.31 0.84 1.40
C ILE A 299 4.63 1.63 0.26
N PRO A 300 3.31 1.52 0.09
CA PRO A 300 2.60 2.20 -1.00
C PRO A 300 2.87 3.71 -1.15
N VAL A 301 2.96 4.46 -0.05
CA VAL A 301 3.29 5.90 -0.13
C VAL A 301 4.73 6.15 -0.59
N ASP A 302 5.67 5.25 -0.25
CA ASP A 302 7.06 5.36 -0.69
C ASP A 302 7.20 5.09 -2.18
N THR A 303 6.39 4.21 -2.76
CA THR A 303 6.38 4.04 -4.23
C THR A 303 5.82 5.25 -4.95
N VAL A 304 4.85 5.98 -4.36
CA VAL A 304 4.39 7.27 -4.93
C VAL A 304 5.53 8.30 -4.90
N ARG A 305 6.29 8.37 -3.80
CA ARG A 305 7.49 9.22 -3.70
C ARG A 305 8.55 8.87 -4.75
N ASP A 306 8.73 7.59 -5.07
CA ASP A 306 9.66 7.15 -6.12
C ASP A 306 9.23 7.62 -7.49
N ILE A 307 7.94 7.47 -7.82
CA ILE A 307 7.36 7.93 -9.08
C ILE A 307 7.47 9.45 -9.19
N GLU A 308 7.25 10.18 -8.10
CA GLU A 308 7.50 11.64 -8.06
C GLU A 308 8.97 11.97 -8.35
N ARG A 309 9.91 11.33 -7.64
CA ARG A 309 11.36 11.55 -7.81
C ARG A 309 11.85 11.22 -9.22
N ALA A 310 11.24 10.23 -9.87
CA ALA A 310 11.50 9.88 -11.26
C ALA A 310 10.89 10.86 -12.29
N GLY A 311 10.18 11.90 -11.84
CA GLY A 311 9.53 12.89 -12.72
C GLY A 311 8.37 12.30 -13.54
N LEU A 312 7.75 11.23 -13.03
CA LEU A 312 6.65 10.54 -13.70
C LEU A 312 5.27 11.12 -13.34
N ILE A 313 5.15 12.06 -12.41
CA ILE A 313 3.87 12.68 -12.05
C ILE A 313 3.71 14.01 -12.79
N SER A 314 2.68 14.11 -13.63
CA SER A 314 2.34 15.34 -14.37
C SER A 314 1.35 16.23 -13.61
N SER A 315 0.37 15.63 -12.94
CA SER A 315 -0.63 16.35 -12.14
C SER A 315 -1.17 15.47 -11.02
N ARG A 316 -1.83 16.11 -10.06
CA ARG A 316 -2.41 15.50 -8.86
C ARG A 316 -3.86 15.88 -8.74
N HIS A 317 -4.73 14.92 -8.44
CA HIS A 317 -6.12 15.16 -8.15
C HIS A 317 -6.52 14.47 -6.85
N TYR A 318 -7.08 15.23 -5.91
CA TYR A 318 -7.60 14.73 -4.66
C TYR A 318 -9.08 14.38 -4.81
N ARG A 319 -9.41 13.11 -4.59
CA ARG A 319 -10.78 12.61 -4.55
C ARG A 319 -11.15 12.27 -3.10
N PRO A 320 -11.94 13.12 -2.43
CA PRO A 320 -12.34 12.87 -1.05
C PRO A 320 -13.32 11.70 -0.98
N SER A 321 -13.20 10.90 0.08
CA SER A 321 -14.19 9.88 0.43
C SER A 321 -15.51 10.48 0.86
N ALA A 322 -16.55 9.64 0.97
CA ALA A 322 -17.83 10.05 1.52
C ALA A 322 -17.69 10.69 2.92
N ASN A 323 -16.86 10.11 3.79
CA ASN A 323 -16.61 10.69 5.12
C ASN A 323 -15.92 12.06 5.05
N SER A 324 -14.83 12.16 4.26
CA SER A 324 -14.10 13.42 4.09
C SER A 324 -14.98 14.51 3.50
N LYS A 325 -15.86 14.16 2.55
CA LYS A 325 -16.87 15.08 2.02
C LYS A 325 -17.81 15.57 3.11
N ILE A 326 -18.44 14.68 3.87
CA ILE A 326 -19.39 15.06 4.94
C ILE A 326 -18.70 15.97 5.98
N VAL A 327 -17.48 15.64 6.40
CA VAL A 327 -16.68 16.43 7.35
C VAL A 327 -16.38 17.83 6.77
N GLN A 328 -15.81 17.91 5.58
CA GLN A 328 -15.37 19.19 4.99
C GLN A 328 -16.55 20.06 4.54
N MET A 329 -17.63 19.46 4.02
CA MET A 329 -18.89 20.15 3.74
C MET A 329 -19.47 20.76 5.02
N SER A 330 -19.50 19.99 6.11
CA SER A 330 -19.99 20.48 7.41
C SER A 330 -19.18 21.70 7.88
N GLN A 331 -17.86 21.67 7.76
CA GLN A 331 -17.01 22.80 8.15
C GLN A 331 -17.26 24.08 7.32
N GLN A 332 -17.80 23.95 6.11
CA GLN A 332 -18.11 25.04 5.17
C GLN A 332 -19.57 25.54 5.21
N ILE A 333 -20.35 25.05 6.17
CA ILE A 333 -21.74 25.47 6.45
C ILE A 333 -21.80 26.02 7.87
N ASP A 334 -22.64 27.03 8.09
CA ASP A 334 -22.91 27.54 9.44
C ASP A 334 -23.56 26.48 10.34
N ARG A 335 -23.53 26.71 11.65
CA ARG A 335 -24.02 25.73 12.64
C ARG A 335 -25.48 25.35 12.41
N GLN A 336 -26.36 26.32 12.15
CA GLN A 336 -27.78 26.08 11.94
C GLN A 336 -28.03 25.26 10.68
N GLY A 337 -27.34 25.59 9.58
CA GLY A 337 -27.43 24.84 8.33
C GLY A 337 -26.95 23.39 8.46
N ARG A 338 -25.83 23.17 9.17
CA ARG A 338 -25.33 21.82 9.48
C ARG A 338 -26.33 20.99 10.27
N GLU A 339 -26.80 21.53 11.41
CA GLU A 339 -27.76 20.84 12.29
C GLU A 339 -29.03 20.48 11.52
N LEU A 340 -29.49 21.36 10.64
CA LEU A 340 -30.65 21.09 9.80
C LEU A 340 -30.39 19.97 8.77
N ALA A 341 -29.22 19.97 8.11
CA ALA A 341 -28.84 18.90 7.19
C ALA A 341 -28.86 17.53 7.89
N PHE A 342 -28.28 17.44 9.10
CA PHE A 342 -28.31 16.22 9.90
C PHE A 342 -29.73 15.83 10.31
N SER A 343 -30.56 16.77 10.76
CA SER A 343 -31.94 16.50 11.12
C SER A 343 -32.77 16.00 9.94
N VAL A 344 -32.60 16.57 8.75
CA VAL A 344 -33.27 16.09 7.53
C VAL A 344 -32.79 14.68 7.19
N ALA A 345 -31.47 14.45 7.16
CA ALA A 345 -30.91 13.12 6.84
C ALA A 345 -31.23 12.05 7.90
N ASN A 346 -31.58 12.45 9.13
CA ASN A 346 -32.05 11.59 10.21
C ASN A 346 -33.57 11.43 10.27
N LYS A 347 -34.33 11.98 9.30
CA LYS A 347 -35.82 12.00 9.29
C LYS A 347 -36.44 12.74 10.49
N ASN A 348 -35.67 13.59 11.17
CA ASN A 348 -36.13 14.41 12.29
C ASN A 348 -36.68 15.78 11.85
N ALA A 349 -36.50 16.15 10.59
CA ALA A 349 -37.04 17.37 10.00
C ALA A 349 -37.45 17.14 8.53
N PRO A 350 -38.51 17.81 8.04
CA PRO A 350 -38.88 17.75 6.63
C PRO A 350 -37.89 18.53 5.75
N VAL A 351 -37.67 18.10 4.51
CA VAL A 351 -36.75 18.77 3.55
C VAL A 351 -37.10 20.25 3.37
N GLU A 352 -38.39 20.60 3.40
CA GLU A 352 -38.92 21.95 3.24
C GLU A 352 -38.41 22.92 4.31
N SER A 353 -37.98 22.42 5.47
CA SER A 353 -37.39 23.25 6.52
C SER A 353 -36.14 24.00 6.04
N ILE A 354 -35.38 23.43 5.09
CA ILE A 354 -34.19 24.07 4.51
C ILE A 354 -34.58 25.32 3.71
N LEU A 355 -35.74 25.30 3.05
CA LEU A 355 -36.25 26.43 2.28
C LEU A 355 -36.77 27.56 3.18
N ARG A 356 -37.12 27.27 4.44
CA ARG A 356 -37.67 28.22 5.42
C ARG A 356 -36.60 28.85 6.32
N LEU A 357 -35.32 28.51 6.11
CA LEU A 357 -34.23 29.07 6.91
C LEU A 357 -34.22 30.61 6.81
N PRO A 358 -34.10 31.33 7.95
CA PRO A 358 -34.02 32.79 7.94
C PRO A 358 -32.84 33.25 7.09
N ASP A 359 -33.10 34.30 6.33
CA ASP A 359 -32.11 34.94 5.49
C ASP A 359 -31.08 35.65 6.37
N GLN A 360 -29.83 35.16 6.34
CA GLN A 360 -28.73 35.73 7.11
C GLN A 360 -27.94 36.81 6.33
N ALA A 361 -28.28 36.99 5.06
CA ALA A 361 -27.63 37.93 4.17
C ALA A 361 -28.67 38.55 3.23
N ASP A 362 -28.51 39.84 2.94
CA ASP A 362 -29.43 40.62 2.09
C ASP A 362 -29.34 40.24 0.59
N ILE A 363 -28.38 39.38 0.23
CA ILE A 363 -28.10 38.99 -1.15
C ILE A 363 -28.79 37.66 -1.46
N MET A 364 -29.83 37.69 -2.29
CA MET A 364 -30.59 36.51 -2.76
C MET A 364 -29.69 35.32 -3.20
N GLN A 365 -28.61 35.62 -3.93
CA GLN A 365 -27.67 34.60 -4.42
C GLN A 365 -26.98 33.84 -3.27
N SER A 366 -26.64 34.54 -2.18
CA SER A 366 -25.99 33.93 -1.02
C SER A 366 -26.93 32.99 -0.26
N GLN A 367 -28.23 33.30 -0.24
CA GLN A 367 -29.27 32.48 0.37
C GLN A 367 -29.49 31.18 -0.42
N ILE A 368 -29.57 31.28 -1.75
CA ILE A 368 -29.67 30.12 -2.65
C ILE A 368 -28.45 29.21 -2.44
N TYR A 369 -27.25 29.79 -2.40
CA TYR A 369 -26.01 29.04 -2.18
C TYR A 369 -25.98 28.32 -0.83
N ARG A 370 -26.43 28.98 0.24
CA ARG A 370 -26.56 28.37 1.57
C ARG A 370 -27.52 27.18 1.55
N ARG A 371 -28.68 27.31 0.91
CA ARG A 371 -29.68 26.23 0.79
C ARG A 371 -29.14 25.06 -0.03
N GLN A 372 -28.46 25.33 -1.15
CA GLN A 372 -27.82 24.29 -1.97
C GLN A 372 -26.76 23.51 -1.21
N LYS A 373 -25.91 24.19 -0.42
CA LYS A 373 -24.93 23.55 0.46
C LYS A 373 -25.58 22.59 1.45
N ILE A 374 -26.64 23.04 2.12
CA ILE A 374 -27.36 22.23 3.14
C ILE A 374 -28.01 21.00 2.49
N LEU A 375 -28.66 21.18 1.34
CA LEU A 375 -29.26 20.07 0.58
C LEU A 375 -28.19 19.06 0.13
N GLN A 376 -27.07 19.53 -0.42
CA GLN A 376 -25.99 18.65 -0.87
C GLN A 376 -25.31 17.90 0.29
N LEU A 377 -25.13 18.53 1.46
CA LEU A 377 -24.65 17.82 2.65
C LEU A 377 -25.64 16.72 3.08
N ALA A 378 -26.93 17.03 3.12
CA ALA A 378 -27.95 16.04 3.48
C ALA A 378 -28.03 14.88 2.47
N ASP A 379 -27.87 15.16 1.17
CA ASP A 379 -27.76 14.13 0.12
C ASP A 379 -26.57 13.19 0.32
N GLU A 380 -25.38 13.74 0.60
CA GLU A 380 -24.16 12.94 0.84
C GLU A 380 -24.33 12.02 2.07
N ILE A 381 -24.95 12.51 3.14
CA ILE A 381 -25.24 11.71 4.34
C ILE A 381 -26.23 10.58 4.02
N LEU A 382 -27.27 10.84 3.21
CA LEU A 382 -28.25 9.82 2.81
C LEU A 382 -27.60 8.74 1.93
N ASN A 383 -26.75 9.13 0.98
CA ASN A 383 -25.96 8.19 0.18
C ASN A 383 -25.13 7.26 1.07
N GLN A 384 -24.43 7.81 2.06
CA GLN A 384 -23.64 6.98 2.98
C GLN A 384 -24.50 6.01 3.78
N LYS A 385 -25.66 6.46 4.26
CA LYS A 385 -26.59 5.61 4.99
C LYS A 385 -27.16 4.48 4.15
N LYS A 386 -27.42 4.73 2.86
CA LYS A 386 -27.88 3.73 1.90
C LYS A 386 -26.87 2.60 1.74
N ILE A 387 -25.58 2.93 1.62
CA ILE A 387 -24.49 1.95 1.56
C ILE A 387 -24.46 1.10 2.83
N THR A 388 -24.73 1.70 4.00
CA THR A 388 -24.83 0.97 5.27
C THR A 388 -26.16 0.22 5.49
N GLY A 389 -27.05 0.17 4.49
CA GLY A 389 -28.29 -0.62 4.52
C GLY A 389 -29.54 0.09 5.08
N ALA A 390 -29.53 1.41 5.24
CA ALA A 390 -30.71 2.16 5.69
C ALA A 390 -31.63 2.55 4.52
N GLU A 391 -32.96 2.41 4.68
CA GLU A 391 -33.93 2.86 3.68
C GLU A 391 -34.03 4.40 3.63
N THR A 392 -33.54 4.99 2.53
CA THR A 392 -33.49 6.45 2.33
C THR A 392 -34.02 6.93 0.98
N ASP A 393 -34.48 6.04 0.09
CA ASP A 393 -34.77 6.36 -1.32
C ASP A 393 -35.84 7.45 -1.51
N GLU A 394 -36.98 7.35 -0.81
CA GLU A 394 -38.05 8.36 -0.92
C GLU A 394 -37.61 9.74 -0.46
N LEU A 395 -36.91 9.80 0.69
CA LEU A 395 -36.40 11.04 1.25
C LEU A 395 -35.33 11.66 0.33
N GLN A 396 -34.45 10.83 -0.23
CA GLN A 396 -33.43 11.28 -1.16
C GLN A 396 -34.05 11.84 -2.45
N LEU A 397 -35.04 11.15 -3.03
CA LEU A 397 -35.78 11.66 -4.19
C LEU A 397 -36.46 12.99 -3.88
N LYS A 398 -37.07 13.12 -2.70
CA LYS A 398 -37.67 14.39 -2.25
C LYS A 398 -36.63 15.50 -2.13
N LEU A 399 -35.47 15.20 -1.56
CA LEU A 399 -34.35 16.14 -1.43
C LEU A 399 -33.84 16.59 -2.80
N LEU A 400 -33.60 15.66 -3.72
CA LEU A 400 -33.15 15.94 -5.08
C LEU A 400 -34.18 16.75 -5.87
N SER A 401 -35.48 16.49 -5.68
CA SER A 401 -36.59 17.26 -6.26
C SER A 401 -36.65 18.71 -5.73
N VAL A 402 -36.34 18.94 -4.45
CA VAL A 402 -36.22 20.30 -3.90
C VAL A 402 -34.98 20.99 -4.46
N ARG A 403 -33.84 20.28 -4.52
CA ARG A 403 -32.57 20.83 -5.04
C ARG A 403 -32.66 21.23 -6.51
N SER A 404 -33.35 20.45 -7.35
CA SER A 404 -33.51 20.74 -8.79
C SER A 404 -34.32 22.00 -9.09
N LYS A 405 -35.15 22.46 -8.14
CA LYS A 405 -35.95 23.70 -8.26
C LYS A 405 -35.17 24.97 -7.90
N LEU A 406 -33.98 24.85 -7.33
CA LEU A 406 -33.13 26.00 -7.01
C LEU A 406 -32.35 26.46 -8.24
N PRO A 407 -32.24 27.78 -8.50
CA PRO A 407 -31.42 28.29 -9.60
C PRO A 407 -29.95 27.82 -9.46
N ALA A 408 -29.39 27.24 -10.52
CA ALA A 408 -28.00 26.79 -10.55
C ALA A 408 -27.28 27.35 -11.78
N ALA A 409 -26.09 27.94 -11.58
CA ALA A 409 -25.18 28.21 -12.67
C ALA A 409 -24.49 26.89 -13.08
N THR A 410 -24.38 26.62 -14.38
CA THR A 410 -24.01 25.32 -14.97
C THR A 410 -22.60 24.82 -14.62
N GLN A 411 -21.78 25.59 -13.90
CA GLN A 411 -20.39 25.24 -13.54
C GLN A 411 -19.97 25.69 -12.12
N GLN A 412 -20.91 25.91 -11.21
CA GLN A 412 -20.55 26.44 -9.89
C GLN A 412 -20.11 25.35 -8.92
N GLN A 413 -18.83 25.36 -8.53
CA GLN A 413 -18.32 24.54 -7.43
C GLN A 413 -18.83 25.08 -6.09
N ILE A 414 -19.60 24.26 -5.37
CA ILE A 414 -20.28 24.65 -4.12
C ILE A 414 -19.44 24.37 -2.87
N PHE A 415 -18.53 23.40 -2.96
CA PHE A 415 -17.62 23.02 -1.88
C PHE A 415 -16.21 22.86 -2.41
N ASN A 416 -15.25 23.29 -1.60
CA ASN A 416 -13.83 23.07 -1.86
C ASN A 416 -13.36 21.92 -0.97
N PHE A 417 -12.74 20.91 -1.57
CA PHE A 417 -12.16 19.79 -0.84
C PHE A 417 -10.64 19.91 -0.88
N VAL A 418 -10.01 19.82 0.29
CA VAL A 418 -8.57 19.96 0.43
C VAL A 418 -8.03 18.87 1.35
N ALA A 419 -6.87 18.37 1.01
CA ALA A 419 -6.06 17.48 1.83
C ALA A 419 -4.59 17.66 1.43
N ASP A 420 -3.68 17.34 2.35
CA ASP A 420 -2.26 17.28 2.04
C ASP A 420 -1.94 15.95 1.35
N ALA A 421 -1.13 16.00 0.29
CA ALA A 421 -0.78 14.81 -0.48
C ALA A 421 0.12 13.87 0.36
N PRO A 422 -0.15 12.55 0.41
CA PRO A 422 0.56 11.61 1.28
C PRO A 422 2.07 11.56 1.07
N GLU A 423 2.54 11.71 -0.17
CA GLU A 423 3.96 11.75 -0.52
C GLU A 423 4.69 12.95 0.08
N SER A 424 3.96 14.03 0.42
CA SER A 424 4.49 15.22 1.09
C SER A 424 4.71 15.05 2.61
N ALA A 425 4.24 13.93 3.18
CA ALA A 425 4.49 13.58 4.57
C ALA A 425 5.98 13.27 4.82
N HIS A 426 6.37 13.18 6.10
CA HIS A 426 7.70 12.72 6.48
C HIS A 426 7.98 11.30 5.94
N SER A 427 9.25 10.98 5.70
CA SER A 427 9.65 9.63 5.29
C SER A 427 9.22 8.54 6.29
N SER A 428 9.06 7.31 5.81
CA SER A 428 8.52 6.19 6.58
C SER A 428 9.48 5.64 7.64
N ALA A 429 10.78 5.56 7.36
CA ALA A 429 11.75 5.11 8.34
C ALA A 429 12.16 6.26 9.26
N ARG A 430 12.58 5.94 10.48
CA ARG A 430 13.00 6.92 11.48
C ARG A 430 14.18 6.39 12.31
N LEU A 431 15.23 7.21 12.37
CA LEU A 431 16.30 7.11 13.35
C LEU A 431 16.00 8.06 14.51
N GLN A 432 16.18 7.58 15.75
CA GLN A 432 15.97 8.34 16.98
C GLN A 432 17.26 8.34 17.80
N LEU A 433 17.68 9.51 18.24
CA LEU A 433 18.74 9.67 19.23
C LEU A 433 18.16 10.37 20.45
N SER A 434 18.28 9.75 21.62
CA SER A 434 17.67 10.28 22.84
C SER A 434 18.63 10.31 24.03
N ALA A 435 18.40 11.27 24.90
CA ALA A 435 18.96 11.31 26.25
C ALA A 435 17.82 11.50 27.25
N GLY A 436 17.93 10.85 28.42
CA GLY A 436 16.87 10.92 29.41
C GLY A 436 17.31 10.40 30.77
N GLU A 437 16.35 10.39 31.68
CA GLU A 437 16.50 9.84 33.03
C GLU A 437 15.29 8.97 33.33
N ARG A 438 15.51 7.75 33.81
CA ARG A 438 14.47 6.85 34.32
C ARG A 438 14.85 6.39 35.72
N ALA A 439 13.97 6.57 36.70
CA ALA A 439 14.21 6.17 38.10
C ALA A 439 15.60 6.63 38.61
N HIS A 440 15.94 7.91 38.41
CA HIS A 440 17.23 8.53 38.74
C HIS A 440 18.46 8.01 37.99
N GLN A 441 18.28 7.13 36.99
CA GLN A 441 19.36 6.65 36.14
C GLN A 441 19.34 7.36 34.79
N ARG A 442 20.45 8.05 34.48
CA ARG A 442 20.65 8.66 33.16
C ARG A 442 20.90 7.60 32.10
N PHE A 443 20.26 7.76 30.95
CA PHE A 443 20.40 6.87 29.82
C PHE A 443 20.52 7.62 28.49
N TYR A 444 21.08 6.91 27.51
CA TYR A 444 21.10 7.32 26.10
C TYR A 444 20.45 6.22 25.27
N THR A 445 19.67 6.59 24.25
CA THR A 445 18.96 5.62 23.40
C THR A 445 19.26 5.86 21.93
N ILE A 446 19.47 4.79 21.19
CA ILE A 446 19.39 4.77 19.72
C ILE A 446 18.14 3.96 19.37
N GLY A 447 17.22 4.59 18.65
CA GLY A 447 15.99 3.97 18.16
C GLY A 447 15.99 3.87 16.64
N LEU A 448 15.46 2.78 16.11
CA LEU A 448 15.25 2.59 14.68
C LEU A 448 13.84 2.05 14.45
N ARG A 449 13.04 2.76 13.67
CA ARG A 449 11.76 2.30 13.14
C ARG A 449 11.84 2.26 11.62
N PRO A 450 11.69 1.10 10.96
CA PRO A 450 11.84 1.02 9.51
C PRO A 450 10.61 1.52 8.73
N ALA A 451 9.42 1.55 9.32
CA ALA A 451 8.19 1.75 8.57
C ALA A 451 7.12 2.56 9.32
N PHE A 452 6.32 3.30 8.54
CA PHE A 452 5.14 4.07 8.96
C PHE A 452 5.41 5.15 10.02
N HIS A 453 4.38 5.52 10.79
CA HIS A 453 4.39 6.67 11.67
C HIS A 453 3.66 6.40 12.98
N ASP A 454 4.18 6.94 14.07
CA ASP A 454 3.52 6.92 15.37
C ASP A 454 2.60 8.13 15.55
N ILE A 455 1.81 8.12 16.64
CA ILE A 455 0.76 9.10 16.89
C ILE A 455 1.25 10.54 17.11
N LEU A 456 2.54 10.73 17.40
CA LEU A 456 3.18 12.02 17.64
C LEU A 456 3.96 12.53 16.42
N ASP A 457 4.24 11.65 15.44
CA ASP A 457 4.86 12.05 14.18
C ASP A 457 3.94 12.98 13.37
N ALA A 458 4.51 13.91 12.58
CA ALA A 458 3.78 14.87 11.76
C ALA A 458 2.62 14.24 10.97
N SER A 459 1.37 14.66 11.21
CA SER A 459 0.17 14.06 10.64
C SER A 459 -0.14 14.59 9.24
N ARG A 460 0.71 15.46 8.68
CA ARG A 460 0.58 15.95 7.31
C ARG A 460 0.60 14.76 6.36
N GLY A 461 -0.36 14.68 5.43
CA GLY A 461 -0.47 13.57 4.48
C GLY A 461 -1.04 12.27 5.07
N PHE A 462 -1.41 12.25 6.36
CA PHE A 462 -1.99 11.10 7.05
C PHE A 462 -3.33 11.45 7.70
N ASN A 463 -4.17 10.44 7.92
CA ASN A 463 -5.43 10.61 8.63
C ASN A 463 -5.17 11.01 10.10
N ASN A 464 -5.79 12.08 10.56
CA ASN A 464 -5.62 12.58 11.92
C ASN A 464 -6.11 11.55 12.94
N GLY A 465 -5.25 11.14 13.88
CA GLY A 465 -5.58 10.12 14.88
C GLY A 465 -5.38 8.67 14.41
N ALA A 466 -4.90 8.46 13.19
CA ALA A 466 -4.46 7.17 12.69
C ALA A 466 -2.93 7.03 12.85
N SER A 467 -2.45 5.89 13.34
CA SER A 467 -1.02 5.56 13.38
C SER A 467 -0.79 4.06 13.28
N ILE A 468 0.31 3.67 12.65
CA ILE A 468 0.80 2.31 12.57
C ILE A 468 2.31 2.36 12.76
N SER A 469 2.88 1.53 13.61
CA SER A 469 4.32 1.37 13.73
C SER A 469 4.68 -0.11 13.71
N LEU A 470 5.72 -0.44 12.95
CA LEU A 470 6.25 -1.79 12.83
C LEU A 470 7.72 -1.81 13.22
N PHE A 471 8.12 -2.83 13.97
CA PHE A 471 9.51 -3.10 14.34
C PHE A 471 10.31 -1.89 14.89
N ASP A 472 9.67 -1.03 15.71
CA ASP A 472 10.37 0.08 16.40
C ASP A 472 11.23 -0.49 17.54
N ALA A 473 12.55 -0.53 17.31
CA ALA A 473 13.54 -1.07 18.22
C ALA A 473 14.32 0.06 18.91
N ARG A 474 14.50 -0.05 20.23
CA ARG A 474 15.21 0.94 21.06
C ARG A 474 16.29 0.26 21.89
N LEU A 475 17.55 0.55 21.55
CA LEU A 475 18.72 0.16 22.32
C LEU A 475 19.08 1.27 23.29
N ARG A 476 19.19 0.94 24.58
CA ARG A 476 19.42 1.90 25.64
C ARG A 476 20.69 1.57 26.42
N TRP A 477 21.54 2.56 26.61
CA TRP A 477 22.72 2.49 27.44
C TRP A 477 22.52 3.29 28.73
N TYR A 478 22.63 2.63 29.87
CA TYR A 478 22.57 3.25 31.19
C TYR A 478 23.98 3.59 31.67
N LYS A 479 24.25 4.89 31.87
CA LYS A 479 25.60 5.38 32.16
C LYS A 479 26.14 4.89 33.50
N ALA A 480 25.30 4.87 34.54
CA ALA A 480 25.74 4.58 35.91
C ALA A 480 26.16 3.11 36.12
N VAL A 481 25.53 2.19 35.40
CA VAL A 481 25.77 0.73 35.52
C VAL A 481 26.47 0.15 34.28
N GLU A 482 26.88 1.01 33.35
CA GLU A 482 27.54 0.68 32.09
C GLU A 482 26.85 -0.44 31.29
N LYS A 483 25.51 -0.49 31.33
CA LYS A 483 24.73 -1.57 30.73
C LYS A 483 24.03 -1.11 29.46
N LEU A 484 24.30 -1.81 28.36
CA LEU A 484 23.51 -1.73 27.13
C LEU A 484 22.42 -2.81 27.15
N GLU A 485 21.19 -2.43 26.84
CA GLU A 485 20.08 -3.38 26.71
C GLU A 485 19.10 -2.97 25.62
N LEU A 486 18.38 -3.96 25.07
CA LEU A 486 17.19 -3.72 24.29
C LEU A 486 16.07 -3.29 25.24
N ALA A 487 15.77 -1.99 25.28
CA ALA A 487 14.76 -1.44 26.16
C ALA A 487 13.35 -1.77 25.67
N GLN A 488 13.16 -1.75 24.34
CA GLN A 488 11.88 -2.00 23.71
C GLN A 488 12.08 -2.48 22.26
N LEU A 489 11.25 -3.42 21.82
CA LEU A 489 11.01 -3.78 20.43
C LEU A 489 9.49 -3.87 20.24
N ASN A 490 8.91 -2.83 19.65
CA ASN A 490 7.50 -2.82 19.25
C ASN A 490 7.37 -3.52 17.90
N LEU A 491 6.80 -4.72 17.88
CA LEU A 491 6.62 -5.48 16.64
C LEU A 491 5.49 -4.88 15.80
N PHE A 492 4.39 -4.52 16.45
CA PHE A 492 3.21 -3.96 15.83
C PHE A 492 2.46 -3.07 16.82
N SER A 493 2.17 -1.84 16.43
CA SER A 493 1.19 -1.02 17.13
C SER A 493 0.32 -0.27 16.14
N MET A 494 -0.98 -0.22 16.40
CA MET A 494 -1.97 0.50 15.60
C MET A 494 -2.90 1.27 16.53
N ARG A 495 -3.21 2.52 16.14
CA ARG A 495 -4.22 3.36 16.81
C ARG A 495 -5.10 4.01 15.77
N SER A 496 -6.41 3.93 15.97
CA SER A 496 -7.45 4.58 15.18
C SER A 496 -8.34 5.41 16.10
N LEU A 497 -8.17 6.72 16.10
CA LEU A 497 -8.93 7.68 16.92
C LEU A 497 -9.88 8.49 16.04
N VAL A 498 -11.00 7.90 15.63
CA VAL A 498 -11.99 8.54 14.76
C VAL A 498 -13.09 9.19 15.60
N PRO A 499 -13.32 10.51 15.48
CA PRO A 499 -14.37 11.19 16.23
C PRO A 499 -15.78 10.69 15.92
N VAL A 500 -16.59 10.53 16.97
CA VAL A 500 -18.04 10.38 16.88
C VAL A 500 -18.65 11.67 16.34
N ALA A 501 -19.60 11.52 15.42
CA ALA A 501 -20.30 12.61 14.78
C ALA A 501 -21.80 12.30 14.62
N SER A 502 -22.60 13.29 14.25
CA SER A 502 -24.06 13.14 14.13
C SER A 502 -24.51 12.18 13.03
N TRP A 503 -23.62 11.79 12.11
CA TRP A 503 -23.89 10.85 11.02
C TRP A 503 -23.22 9.49 11.21
N ALA A 504 -22.25 9.36 12.12
CA ALA A 504 -21.47 8.13 12.31
C ALA A 504 -20.89 8.03 13.73
N THR A 505 -20.92 6.83 14.31
CA THR A 505 -20.37 6.51 15.64
C THR A 505 -19.26 5.46 15.50
N PRO A 506 -18.12 5.77 14.84
CA PRO A 506 -17.06 4.79 14.61
C PRO A 506 -16.40 4.36 15.92
N LEU A 507 -15.98 3.09 15.98
CA LEU A 507 -15.26 2.54 17.12
C LEU A 507 -13.78 2.96 17.02
N SER A 508 -13.29 3.67 18.02
CA SER A 508 -11.86 3.93 18.18
C SER A 508 -11.16 2.70 18.76
N ARG A 509 -9.94 2.42 18.30
CA ARG A 509 -9.23 1.17 18.60
C ARG A 509 -7.74 1.41 18.84
N ARG A 510 -7.15 0.58 19.70
CA ARG A 510 -5.71 0.47 19.90
C ARG A 510 -5.32 -0.99 19.99
N ILE A 511 -4.26 -1.37 19.27
CA ILE A 511 -3.66 -2.69 19.32
C ILE A 511 -2.16 -2.49 19.46
N SER A 512 -1.51 -3.20 20.38
CA SER A 512 -0.05 -3.19 20.46
C SER A 512 0.52 -4.55 20.88
N PHE A 513 1.65 -4.92 20.29
CA PHE A 513 2.42 -6.11 20.64
C PHE A 513 3.90 -5.76 20.69
N GLN A 514 4.52 -5.88 21.86
CA GLN A 514 5.89 -5.44 22.08
C GLN A 514 6.66 -6.30 23.06
N PHE A 515 7.97 -6.42 22.83
CA PHE A 515 8.93 -6.86 23.81
C PHE A 515 9.50 -5.64 24.52
N LYS A 516 9.55 -5.64 25.85
CA LYS A 516 10.06 -4.49 26.60
C LYS A 516 10.68 -4.91 27.94
N ARG A 517 11.32 -3.94 28.58
CA ARG A 517 11.91 -4.09 29.91
C ARG A 517 10.99 -3.45 30.95
N ARG A 518 10.31 -4.27 31.76
CA ARG A 518 9.44 -3.87 32.88
C ARG A 518 10.22 -3.70 34.17
N ASP A 519 9.89 -2.66 34.92
CA ASP A 519 10.31 -2.51 36.31
C ASP A 519 9.48 -3.49 37.17
N PHE A 520 10.17 -4.45 37.81
CA PHE A 520 9.55 -5.49 38.64
C PHE A 520 9.68 -5.14 40.13
N THR A 521 10.81 -4.55 40.50
CA THR A 521 11.03 -3.84 41.78
C THR A 521 11.79 -2.55 41.47
N PRO A 522 11.96 -1.62 42.44
CA PRO A 522 12.76 -0.40 42.22
C PRO A 522 14.19 -0.66 41.70
N GLU A 523 14.74 -1.84 41.95
CA GLU A 523 16.13 -2.21 41.63
C GLU A 523 16.22 -3.26 40.50
N LYS A 524 15.12 -3.96 40.18
CA LYS A 524 15.12 -5.09 39.25
C LYS A 524 14.18 -4.85 38.08
N ARG A 525 14.73 -5.02 36.88
CA ARG A 525 13.98 -5.01 35.62
C ARG A 525 13.98 -6.39 34.97
N ILE A 526 12.86 -6.79 34.39
CA ILE A 526 12.68 -8.07 33.70
C ILE A 526 12.28 -7.84 32.25
N SER A 527 12.47 -8.84 31.40
CA SER A 527 12.01 -8.80 30.01
C SER A 527 10.58 -9.32 29.97
N GLU A 528 9.69 -8.61 29.28
CA GLU A 528 8.31 -9.03 29.11
C GLU A 528 7.86 -8.93 27.66
N ILE A 529 6.87 -9.75 27.33
CA ILE A 529 6.03 -9.60 26.15
C ILE A 529 4.74 -8.91 26.64
N GLU A 530 4.46 -7.72 26.14
CA GLU A 530 3.25 -6.97 26.43
C GLU A 530 2.35 -6.94 25.19
N SER A 531 1.09 -7.30 25.37
CA SER A 531 0.03 -7.16 24.37
C SER A 531 -1.10 -6.31 24.94
N GLN A 532 -1.59 -5.34 24.17
CA GLN A 532 -2.73 -4.51 24.57
C GLN A 532 -3.78 -4.45 23.46
N LEU A 533 -5.04 -4.48 23.87
CA LEU A 533 -6.20 -4.25 23.03
C LEU A 533 -7.07 -3.20 23.72
N ALA A 534 -7.45 -2.13 23.03
CA ALA A 534 -8.41 -1.18 23.54
C ALA A 534 -9.46 -0.80 22.49
N ALA A 535 -10.68 -0.55 22.95
CA ALA A 535 -11.78 -0.11 22.11
C ALA A 535 -12.67 0.89 22.86
N GLY A 536 -13.17 1.88 22.14
CA GLY A 536 -14.06 2.89 22.70
C GLY A 536 -14.36 4.00 21.72
N TYR A 537 -14.44 5.23 22.21
CA TYR A 537 -14.89 6.36 21.39
C TYR A 537 -13.95 7.55 21.51
N THR A 538 -13.85 8.29 20.42
CA THR A 538 -13.16 9.57 20.35
C THR A 538 -14.20 10.65 20.07
N THR A 539 -14.02 11.83 20.64
CA THR A 539 -14.70 13.06 20.23
C THR A 539 -13.63 14.09 19.83
N GLY A 540 -13.99 15.08 19.03
CA GLY A 540 -13.00 16.06 18.62
C GLY A 540 -13.58 17.23 17.86
N VAL A 541 -12.81 18.32 17.87
CA VAL A 541 -13.09 19.51 17.08
C VAL A 541 -11.80 19.90 16.36
N ARG A 542 -11.85 19.93 15.03
CA ARG A 542 -10.68 20.17 14.17
C ARG A 542 -9.57 19.16 14.49
N ASN A 543 -8.43 19.64 14.99
CA ASN A 543 -7.25 18.82 15.28
C ASN A 543 -7.12 18.45 16.77
N PHE A 544 -8.11 18.79 17.60
CA PHE A 544 -8.19 18.36 18.99
C PHE A 544 -9.05 17.11 19.07
N LEU A 545 -8.49 16.03 19.65
CA LEU A 545 -9.15 14.75 19.88
C LEU A 545 -9.13 14.46 21.37
N ALA A 546 -10.24 13.97 21.91
CA ALA A 546 -10.34 13.41 23.26
C ALA A 546 -10.94 12.02 23.14
N TYR A 547 -10.31 11.02 23.75
CA TYR A 547 -10.74 9.64 23.62
C TYR A 547 -10.88 8.97 24.99
N ALA A 548 -11.76 7.98 25.05
CA ALA A 548 -11.92 7.09 26.19
C ALA A 548 -12.21 5.68 25.68
N MET A 549 -11.43 4.71 26.14
CA MET A 549 -11.48 3.32 25.70
C MET A 549 -11.44 2.39 26.90
N LEU A 550 -12.12 1.25 26.78
CA LEU A 550 -11.85 0.09 27.62
C LEU A 550 -10.62 -0.60 27.06
N THR A 551 -9.71 -0.99 27.94
CA THR A 551 -8.44 -1.62 27.55
C THR A 551 -8.24 -2.93 28.30
N THR A 552 -7.63 -3.90 27.63
CA THR A 552 -7.06 -5.09 28.23
C THR A 552 -5.58 -5.14 27.93
N GLN A 553 -4.79 -5.60 28.90
CA GLN A 553 -3.35 -5.78 28.76
C GLN A 553 -2.99 -7.19 29.24
N PHE A 554 -2.24 -7.92 28.45
CA PHE A 554 -1.67 -9.21 28.83
C PHE A 554 -0.15 -9.15 28.72
N ASP A 555 0.49 -9.42 29.84
CA ASP A 555 1.94 -9.45 30.01
C ASP A 555 2.39 -10.89 30.24
N TYR A 556 3.48 -11.28 29.60
CA TYR A 556 4.14 -12.57 29.82
C TYR A 556 5.62 -12.37 30.14
N ALA A 557 6.06 -12.95 31.25
CA ALA A 557 7.46 -13.08 31.63
C ALA A 557 7.61 -14.21 32.64
N THR A 558 8.73 -14.92 32.61
CA THR A 558 9.00 -16.07 33.48
C THR A 558 9.09 -15.72 34.97
N GLU A 559 9.33 -14.46 35.27
CA GLU A 559 9.47 -13.94 36.63
C GLU A 559 8.14 -13.48 37.24
N LEU A 560 7.08 -13.34 36.45
CA LEU A 560 5.74 -12.99 36.93
C LEU A 560 5.09 -14.19 37.61
N LYS A 561 4.23 -13.93 38.59
CA LYS A 561 3.40 -14.96 39.23
C LYS A 561 2.54 -15.66 38.17
N ASN A 562 2.64 -16.99 38.11
CA ASN A 562 2.01 -17.82 37.07
C ASN A 562 2.48 -17.48 35.64
N ASN A 563 3.66 -16.88 35.50
CA ASN A 563 4.29 -16.45 34.25
C ASN A 563 3.51 -15.41 33.43
N HIS A 564 2.49 -14.77 34.00
CA HIS A 564 1.68 -13.79 33.29
C HIS A 564 1.12 -12.72 34.22
N ALA A 565 0.58 -11.66 33.62
CA ALA A 565 -0.32 -10.73 34.28
C ALA A 565 -1.39 -10.28 33.27
N LEU A 566 -2.66 -10.44 33.64
CA LEU A 566 -3.79 -10.01 32.83
C LEU A 566 -4.48 -8.85 33.53
N TYR A 567 -4.70 -7.76 32.79
CA TYR A 567 -5.32 -6.54 33.26
C TYR A 567 -6.51 -6.15 32.41
N ALA A 568 -7.47 -5.47 33.04
CA ALA A 568 -8.52 -4.72 32.34
C ALA A 568 -8.71 -3.35 33.00
N GLY A 569 -9.12 -2.36 32.21
CA GLY A 569 -9.44 -1.05 32.74
C GLY A 569 -9.71 -0.02 31.66
N ALA A 570 -9.22 1.20 31.85
CA ALA A 570 -9.52 2.33 30.98
C ALA A 570 -8.24 2.97 30.41
N ASP A 571 -8.30 3.40 29.15
CA ASP A 571 -7.31 4.25 28.46
C ASP A 571 -8.03 5.52 27.99
N MET A 572 -7.66 6.66 28.53
CA MET A 572 -8.23 7.96 28.18
C MET A 572 -7.14 8.95 27.86
N GLY A 573 -7.41 9.88 26.95
CA GLY A 573 -6.40 10.87 26.60
C GLY A 573 -6.92 11.98 25.72
N ILE A 574 -6.08 12.99 25.59
CA ILE A 574 -6.27 14.12 24.69
C ILE A 574 -5.08 14.20 23.75
N ARG A 575 -5.36 14.55 22.50
CA ARG A 575 -4.37 14.79 21.47
C ARG A 575 -4.68 16.11 20.78
N TRP A 576 -3.66 16.91 20.57
CA TRP A 576 -3.79 18.16 19.83
C TRP A 576 -2.65 18.25 18.81
N ALA A 577 -3.03 18.37 17.55
CA ALA A 577 -2.09 18.56 16.44
C ALA A 577 -2.24 19.94 15.82
N HIS A 578 -1.13 20.56 15.46
CA HIS A 578 -1.12 21.78 14.67
C HIS A 578 -0.22 21.58 13.46
N SER A 579 -0.81 21.67 12.28
CA SER A 579 -0.12 21.70 11.00
C SER A 579 -0.72 22.86 10.19
N ARG A 580 0.11 23.76 9.67
CA ARG A 580 -0.30 24.73 8.64
C ARG A 580 0.29 24.30 7.30
N SER A 581 -0.52 24.32 6.25
CA SER A 581 -0.04 24.25 4.88
C SER A 581 0.36 25.66 4.41
N GLY A 582 1.51 25.77 3.73
CA GLY A 582 2.05 27.05 3.25
C GLY A 582 3.50 27.29 3.68
N GLN A 583 4.32 27.75 2.73
CA GLN A 583 5.76 27.88 2.87
C GLN A 583 6.19 28.96 3.88
N SER A 584 7.34 28.68 4.51
CA SER A 584 8.18 29.53 5.37
C SER A 584 7.82 29.59 6.88
N LEU A 585 8.61 28.83 7.66
CA LEU A 585 8.97 29.05 9.07
C LEU A 585 7.98 28.72 10.21
N ALA A 586 6.77 28.19 9.95
CA ALA A 586 5.90 27.75 11.06
C ALA A 586 6.21 26.30 11.49
N VAL A 587 6.65 26.13 12.75
CA VAL A 587 6.85 24.81 13.40
C VAL A 587 5.49 24.11 13.53
N SER A 588 5.31 22.95 12.90
CA SER A 588 4.19 22.06 13.23
C SER A 588 4.51 21.32 14.52
N TRP A 589 3.47 20.97 15.26
CA TRP A 589 3.65 20.31 16.53
C TRP A 589 2.49 19.39 16.85
N GLN A 590 2.78 18.39 17.69
CA GLN A 590 1.80 17.45 18.20
C GLN A 590 1.99 17.22 19.67
N THR A 591 0.89 17.10 20.39
CA THR A 591 0.91 16.67 21.78
C THR A 591 -0.10 15.58 22.03
N GLU A 592 0.26 14.69 22.95
CA GLU A 592 -0.64 13.73 23.55
C GLU A 592 -0.45 13.72 25.06
N ILE A 593 -1.57 13.71 25.79
CA ILE A 593 -1.61 13.41 27.22
C ILE A 593 -2.55 12.22 27.38
N SER A 594 -2.07 11.12 27.93
CA SER A 594 -2.89 9.93 28.18
C SER A 594 -2.75 9.42 29.61
N TYR A 595 -3.83 8.82 30.09
CA TYR A 595 -3.95 8.18 31.38
C TYR A 595 -4.53 6.77 31.18
N GLN A 596 -3.86 5.78 31.72
CA GLN A 596 -4.33 4.41 31.78
C GLN A 596 -4.48 3.96 33.22
N ASN A 597 -5.59 3.28 33.53
CA ASN A 597 -5.82 2.61 34.80
C ASN A 597 -6.08 1.13 34.51
N LEU A 598 -5.20 0.25 34.99
CA LEU A 598 -5.19 -1.18 34.69
C LEU A 598 -5.37 -1.96 35.99
N GLN A 599 -6.54 -2.56 36.17
CA GLN A 599 -6.84 -3.41 37.29
C GLN A 599 -6.45 -4.85 36.99
N GLN A 600 -5.80 -5.48 37.94
CA GLN A 600 -5.33 -6.85 37.81
C GLN A 600 -6.48 -7.85 37.86
N LEU A 601 -6.54 -8.75 36.89
CA LEU A 601 -7.53 -9.82 36.79
C LEU A 601 -6.94 -11.19 37.16
N SER A 602 -5.72 -11.48 36.71
CA SER A 602 -5.03 -12.74 36.95
C SER A 602 -3.51 -12.58 36.84
N GLY A 603 -2.74 -13.48 37.46
CA GLY A 603 -1.28 -13.51 37.38
C GLY A 603 -0.58 -12.66 38.46
N GLU A 604 0.48 -11.95 38.08
CA GLU A 604 1.21 -11.01 38.95
C GLU A 604 0.25 -9.99 39.57
N ALA A 605 0.38 -9.76 40.87
CA ALA A 605 -0.52 -8.87 41.61
C ALA A 605 -0.09 -7.41 41.47
N GLY A 606 -1.06 -6.50 41.62
CA GLY A 606 -0.83 -5.07 41.66
C GLY A 606 -1.38 -4.37 40.42
N ASP A 607 -2.26 -3.41 40.68
CA ASP A 607 -2.80 -2.53 39.66
C ASP A 607 -1.70 -1.59 39.12
N ILE A 608 -1.91 -1.10 37.91
CA ILE A 608 -0.97 -0.19 37.24
C ILE A 608 -1.71 1.06 36.78
N GLN A 609 -1.22 2.22 37.18
CA GLN A 609 -1.65 3.49 36.60
C GLN A 609 -0.52 4.08 35.76
N LYS A 610 -0.81 4.55 34.55
CA LYS A 610 0.18 5.15 33.64
C LYS A 610 -0.27 6.53 33.22
N ILE A 611 0.60 7.52 33.33
CA ILE A 611 0.44 8.84 32.72
C ILE A 611 1.54 9.02 31.69
N ASN A 612 1.17 9.37 30.47
CA ASN A 612 2.12 9.71 29.41
C ASN A 612 1.84 11.11 28.90
N VAL A 613 2.90 11.89 28.74
CA VAL A 613 2.88 13.21 28.10
C VAL A 613 3.92 13.20 27.00
N GLY A 614 3.47 13.47 25.77
CA GLY A 614 4.33 13.59 24.60
C GLY A 614 4.14 14.94 23.92
N VAL A 615 5.25 15.55 23.51
CA VAL A 615 5.26 16.76 22.68
C VAL A 615 6.31 16.57 21.59
N GLN A 616 5.90 16.68 20.33
CA GLN A 616 6.78 16.72 19.17
C GLN A 616 6.71 18.09 18.49
N LEU A 617 7.86 18.62 18.15
CA LEU A 617 8.04 19.82 17.33
C LEU A 617 8.74 19.40 16.03
N ASP A 618 8.06 19.57 14.90
CA ASP A 618 8.64 19.26 13.59
C ASP A 618 9.41 20.48 13.09
N LEU A 619 10.74 20.33 12.96
CA LEU A 619 11.63 21.40 12.52
C LEU A 619 11.63 21.52 11.00
N MET A 620 11.57 20.38 10.32
CA MET A 620 11.50 20.21 8.86
C MET A 620 10.64 18.98 8.55
N ARG A 621 10.38 18.72 7.27
CA ARG A 621 9.60 17.53 6.84
C ARG A 621 10.14 16.24 7.49
N ASP A 622 11.46 16.06 7.48
CA ASP A 622 12.11 14.82 7.91
C ASP A 622 12.96 15.00 9.18
N HIS A 623 12.72 16.05 9.96
CA HIS A 623 13.45 16.30 11.21
C HIS A 623 12.54 16.85 12.30
N ALA A 624 12.61 16.25 13.49
CA ALA A 624 11.81 16.67 14.64
C ALA A 624 12.57 16.57 15.97
N ILE A 625 12.11 17.32 16.95
CA ILE A 625 12.49 17.19 18.36
C ILE A 625 11.29 16.70 19.15
N ARG A 626 11.51 15.76 20.06
CA ARG A 626 10.44 15.18 20.87
C ARG A 626 10.80 15.17 22.35
N PHE A 627 9.85 15.58 23.18
CA PHE A 627 9.86 15.48 24.63
C PHE A 627 8.81 14.47 25.06
N GLU A 628 9.20 13.53 25.91
CA GLU A 628 8.29 12.52 26.46
C GLU A 628 8.50 12.43 27.97
N TYR A 629 7.40 12.35 28.70
CA TYR A 629 7.37 12.07 30.13
C TYR A 629 6.41 10.90 30.39
N GLU A 630 6.89 9.89 31.11
CA GLU A 630 6.14 8.72 31.52
C GLU A 630 6.18 8.63 33.05
N TYR A 631 5.01 8.45 33.65
CA TYR A 631 4.85 8.10 35.06
C TYR A 631 4.07 6.79 35.14
N ILE A 632 4.64 5.79 35.80
CA ILE A 632 3.99 4.52 36.07
C ILE A 632 3.92 4.34 37.57
N ASP A 633 2.71 4.24 38.10
CA ASP A 633 2.46 3.87 39.48
C ASP A 633 2.13 2.38 39.53
N TYR A 634 3.03 1.59 40.09
CA TYR A 634 2.76 0.22 40.49
C TYR A 634 2.26 0.24 41.94
N ALA A 635 1.46 -0.76 42.33
CA ALA A 635 0.93 -0.86 43.69
C ALA A 635 1.95 -0.71 44.84
N GLN A 636 3.25 -0.91 44.59
CA GLN A 636 4.32 -0.84 45.59
C GLN A 636 5.36 0.27 45.34
N PHE A 637 5.45 0.83 44.13
CA PHE A 637 6.48 1.80 43.76
C PHE A 637 6.11 2.58 42.50
N ASP A 638 6.63 3.79 42.35
CA ASP A 638 6.48 4.58 41.13
C ASP A 638 7.76 4.60 40.28
N VAL A 639 7.58 4.79 38.98
CA VAL A 639 8.66 4.99 38.02
C VAL A 639 8.38 6.24 37.22
N ARG A 640 9.39 7.10 37.11
CA ARG A 640 9.37 8.32 36.31
C ARG A 640 10.43 8.21 35.23
N GLU A 641 10.06 8.54 33.99
CA GLU A 641 10.98 8.70 32.88
C GLU A 641 10.75 10.04 32.18
N GLY A 642 11.81 10.83 32.03
CA GLY A 642 11.85 11.99 31.14
C GLY A 642 12.82 11.73 30.01
N ARG A 643 12.40 11.99 28.77
CA ARG A 643 13.21 11.74 27.56
C ARG A 643 13.13 12.91 26.58
N PHE A 644 14.30 13.32 26.12
CA PHE A 644 14.46 14.22 24.98
C PHE A 644 15.01 13.43 23.80
N SER A 645 14.45 13.64 22.60
CA SER A 645 14.85 12.95 21.39
C SER A 645 15.02 13.90 20.21
N TYR A 646 16.02 13.63 19.39
CA TYR A 646 16.12 14.12 18.01
C TYR A 646 15.74 12.99 17.06
N LEU A 647 14.86 13.29 16.11
CA LEU A 647 14.28 12.33 15.16
C LEU A 647 14.67 12.73 13.74
N VAL A 648 15.13 11.74 12.97
CA VAL A 648 15.45 11.88 11.54
C VAL A 648 14.65 10.84 10.78
N TYR A 649 13.83 11.29 9.84
CA TYR A 649 13.06 10.41 8.95
C TYR A 649 13.81 10.22 7.63
N PHE A 650 13.77 9.04 7.03
CA PHE A 650 14.49 8.77 5.77
C PHE A 650 13.77 7.77 4.86
#